data_AF-A0A6V8HJG0-F1
#
_entry.id   AF-A0A6V8HJG0-F1
#
_cell.length_a   1.000
_cell.length_b   1.000
_cell.length_c   1.000
_cell.angle_alpha   90.00
_cell.angle_beta   90.00
_cell.angle_gamma   90.00
#
_symmetry.space_group_name_H-M   'P 1'
#
loop_
_entity.id
_entity.type
_entity.pdbx_description
1 polymer ?
#
loop_
_entity_poly.entity_id
_entity_poly.type
_entity_poly.pdbx_seq_one_letter_code
_entity_poly.pdbx_strand_id
1 'polypeptide(L)'
;MPSPVPIATRPINEPKVGRNNYQPFGFREEVLPAGWTSQEGSLPLPCDIHASHDVKVTVRDGTNLYIDVYRPNASEPVPAILAWSPFGKKFNGISMLKMLPWGLGVPKGVISGLEKFEGPDPASFVPKGFAIVNVDARGAGDSDGNVHIMGKQEAEDGYDVIEAIAKMPWCNGNLGLAGNSHLAIVQWHIAQLQPPSLKAIAPWEACGDLYREQFVRGGIFDAGLFDLIIDHNIQGHGGVEDFHEMYRRYPKADSLYWKDKRPDISKISIPTYITASYTSFVHTMGSLRGWLQLSTSEKWLRICPWQEWFDMWNDKDSAADLAGFFGLYLKGEKNGWEKTPKFRTTALRFTQDPVYNIVEEDFPIPRTEYRKLFFQPEQKLGLEAPAEASSVSYDSEKYLDHAGFTYTFSEKTRLMGIPKAVVYVSCADFHDLDIYVLIRKLDAQGKPLLNLNIPWSSIASQGVSPDKVDEIPPSHKNNLLFHVGSQGILRASRRAIDWSKSIHENFPFHPHDRDEYVTPGEIVKLEIGIWAMGVEYEAGESVRVEVHGNSPALRGEFKEDNEFSGLASHGRHQVYIGGEHASHIILPFAKIQKNPAGSAKMAFKINVSADSPFTLDNVPFGVISTESDPKARCATALGEYAIDLAAYWKDRTYNQLEGSKSLYDIFNQGSLNEFAALDWSIRSDVRKHLATELAAGNVPESCAIPLKSVKMHRPMAIGGFVDFLCSLEHCKNCAPLAGGAVSNNFYYAPSVYNGRSSSIVPSPEPVRRPHGIIYDPATKKPTFCPSKKMDFELEMGIFVSKPVPIGERISIEDAASHIFGFVLLNDWSARDLQAFEMNPLGPFHSKGFGTSISPWIVTIDALMPFTCKPWHDHTSTEFEHQRYSDRSKGTFDIKLDVTLVRNGESHKLATSNLNYLYWTPYQQVTHHTLAGCGLETGDLLGTGTITGETKQELGSLFEATYNGTKPIELANGDKLGFLQDGDEIILGASCGGGEGEPRLGFGECRGKILPAK
;
A
#
# COMPACT_ATOMS: atom_id res chain seq x y z
N MET A 1 -9.07 43.90 10.32
CA MET A 1 -9.71 45.10 9.70
C MET A 1 -11.02 44.68 9.08
N PRO A 2 -12.09 45.51 9.04
CA PRO A 2 -13.33 45.08 8.42
C PRO A 2 -13.11 44.72 6.94
N SER A 3 -13.92 43.78 6.45
CA SER A 3 -13.98 43.40 5.03
C SER A 3 -13.98 44.66 4.14
N PRO A 4 -13.30 44.62 2.97
CA PRO A 4 -13.24 45.79 2.08
C PRO A 4 -14.62 46.21 1.55
N VAL A 5 -15.64 45.35 1.66
CA VAL A 5 -17.04 45.64 1.36
C VAL A 5 -17.98 44.99 2.39
N PRO A 6 -19.23 45.49 2.55
CA PRO A 6 -20.23 44.81 3.37
C PRO A 6 -20.50 43.38 2.85
N ILE A 7 -20.31 42.39 3.72
CA ILE A 7 -20.54 40.98 3.43
C ILE A 7 -22.00 40.64 3.73
N ALA A 8 -22.71 40.07 2.76
CA ALA A 8 -24.03 39.49 2.98
C ALA A 8 -23.88 38.15 3.69
N THR A 9 -24.75 37.89 4.66
CA THR A 9 -24.77 36.62 5.38
C THR A 9 -26.15 35.98 5.28
N ARG A 10 -26.19 34.66 5.18
CA ARG A 10 -27.39 33.86 5.32
C ARG A 10 -27.37 33.05 6.62
N PRO A 11 -28.53 32.69 7.18
CA PRO A 11 -28.58 31.85 8.38
C PRO A 11 -27.93 30.48 8.16
N ILE A 12 -27.35 29.93 9.23
CA ILE A 12 -26.88 28.56 9.30
C ILE A 12 -27.53 27.83 10.48
N ASN A 13 -27.32 26.53 10.55
CA ASN A 13 -27.84 25.73 11.64
C ASN A 13 -27.09 26.01 12.95
N GLU A 14 -27.82 26.13 14.06
CA GLU A 14 -27.22 26.24 15.39
C GLU A 14 -26.49 24.93 15.78
N PRO A 15 -25.38 25.00 16.54
CA PRO A 15 -24.69 23.82 17.05
C PRO A 15 -25.60 22.99 17.96
N LYS A 16 -25.76 21.70 17.64
CA LYS A 16 -26.61 20.77 18.41
C LYS A 16 -25.86 19.51 18.79
N VAL A 17 -25.90 19.14 20.08
CA VAL A 17 -25.25 17.92 20.58
C VAL A 17 -25.66 16.70 19.76
N GLY A 18 -24.68 15.95 19.27
CA GLY A 18 -24.85 14.77 18.42
C GLY A 18 -24.92 15.05 16.91
N ARG A 19 -25.18 16.29 16.48
CA ARG A 19 -25.06 16.66 15.06
C ARG A 19 -23.59 16.96 14.73
N ASN A 20 -23.06 16.33 13.68
CA ASN A 20 -21.65 16.46 13.28
C ASN A 20 -20.67 16.23 14.45
N ASN A 21 -21.02 15.33 15.36
CA ASN A 21 -20.27 15.03 16.58
C ASN A 21 -20.04 16.25 17.50
N TYR A 22 -20.84 17.31 17.38
CA TYR A 22 -20.81 18.41 18.32
C TYR A 22 -21.12 17.92 19.75
N GLN A 23 -20.35 18.43 20.70
CA GLN A 23 -20.39 18.06 22.12
C GLN A 23 -20.72 19.29 22.97
N PRO A 24 -21.14 19.12 24.24
CA PRO A 24 -21.33 20.25 25.14
C PRO A 24 -20.07 21.13 25.21
N PHE A 25 -20.25 22.41 24.89
CA PHE A 25 -19.19 23.40 24.89
C PHE A 25 -18.70 23.70 26.30
N GLY A 26 -17.39 23.70 26.49
CA GLY A 26 -16.75 24.09 27.74
C GLY A 26 -15.33 23.53 27.84
N PHE A 27 -14.40 24.39 28.26
CA PHE A 27 -13.00 24.01 28.44
C PHE A 27 -12.88 22.80 29.39
N ARG A 28 -12.16 21.79 28.92
CA ARG A 28 -11.79 20.61 29.71
C ARG A 28 -10.53 19.98 29.15
N GLU A 29 -9.84 19.24 30.00
CA GLU A 29 -8.68 18.45 29.61
C GLU A 29 -8.88 17.00 30.02
N GLU A 30 -8.40 16.09 29.19
CA GLU A 30 -8.41 14.65 29.47
C GLU A 30 -7.22 13.96 28.81
N VAL A 31 -6.86 12.78 29.33
CA VAL A 31 -5.93 11.88 28.66
C VAL A 31 -6.75 10.75 28.07
N LEU A 32 -6.76 10.65 26.74
CA LEU A 32 -7.34 9.54 26.02
C LEU A 32 -6.32 8.40 26.00
N PRO A 33 -6.58 7.25 26.64
CA PRO A 33 -5.59 6.19 26.78
C PRO A 33 -5.32 5.48 25.46
N ALA A 34 -4.15 4.85 25.34
CA ALA A 34 -3.89 3.89 24.26
C ALA A 34 -4.99 2.82 24.18
N GLY A 35 -5.42 2.49 22.97
CA GLY A 35 -6.55 1.61 22.69
C GLY A 35 -7.93 2.28 22.75
N TRP A 36 -8.03 3.57 23.15
CA TRP A 36 -9.29 4.32 23.10
C TRP A 36 -9.82 4.42 21.67
N THR A 37 -11.14 4.36 21.52
CA THR A 37 -11.85 4.50 20.24
C THR A 37 -12.95 5.56 20.38
N SER A 38 -13.12 6.42 19.38
CA SER A 38 -14.17 7.46 19.41
C SER A 38 -15.56 6.88 19.16
N GLN A 39 -15.63 5.84 18.34
CA GLN A 39 -16.83 5.11 17.98
C GLN A 39 -16.47 3.76 17.36
N GLU A 40 -17.46 2.87 17.24
CA GLU A 40 -17.27 1.56 16.62
C GLU A 40 -16.70 1.67 15.18
N GLY A 41 -15.64 0.93 14.90
CA GLY A 41 -14.95 0.95 13.61
C GLY A 41 -14.02 2.16 13.38
N SER A 42 -13.70 2.94 14.41
CA SER A 42 -12.60 3.90 14.40
C SER A 42 -11.25 3.22 14.69
N LEU A 43 -10.15 3.85 14.26
CA LEU A 43 -8.78 3.43 14.60
C LEU A 43 -8.55 3.59 16.11
N PRO A 44 -8.21 2.52 16.86
CA PRO A 44 -7.81 2.64 18.25
C PRO A 44 -6.54 3.49 18.39
N LEU A 45 -6.48 4.36 19.39
CA LEU A 45 -5.32 5.22 19.60
C LEU A 45 -4.07 4.37 19.87
N PRO A 46 -2.96 4.58 19.16
CA PRO A 46 -1.73 3.81 19.36
C PRO A 46 -0.94 4.25 20.60
N CYS A 47 -1.27 5.39 21.21
CA CYS A 47 -0.62 5.90 22.41
C CYS A 47 -1.59 6.78 23.22
N ASP A 48 -1.21 7.14 24.44
CA ASP A 48 -1.93 8.12 25.25
C ASP A 48 -1.87 9.51 24.59
N ILE A 49 -3.03 10.13 24.40
CA ILE A 49 -3.16 11.48 23.83
C ILE A 49 -3.74 12.42 24.88
N HIS A 50 -3.02 13.50 25.17
CA HIS A 50 -3.55 14.59 25.98
C HIS A 50 -4.43 15.48 25.10
N ALA A 51 -5.72 15.55 25.41
CA ALA A 51 -6.71 16.35 24.70
C ALA A 51 -7.13 17.56 25.54
N SER A 52 -6.92 18.76 25.01
CA SER A 52 -7.45 20.01 25.56
C SER A 52 -8.58 20.49 24.65
N HIS A 53 -9.80 20.54 25.17
CA HIS A 53 -10.99 20.91 24.40
C HIS A 53 -11.40 22.35 24.66
N ASP A 54 -11.98 23.00 23.64
CA ASP A 54 -12.54 24.35 23.72
C ASP A 54 -11.56 25.39 24.30
N VAL A 55 -10.29 25.28 23.93
CA VAL A 55 -9.26 26.23 24.33
C VAL A 55 -9.56 27.57 23.64
N LYS A 56 -9.77 28.60 24.45
CA LYS A 56 -10.08 29.94 23.97
C LYS A 56 -8.85 30.67 23.46
N VAL A 57 -8.94 31.23 22.26
CA VAL A 57 -7.96 32.14 21.65
C VAL A 57 -8.65 33.43 21.26
N THR A 58 -8.21 34.56 21.83
CA THR A 58 -8.75 35.89 21.48
C THR A 58 -7.88 36.52 20.40
N VAL A 59 -8.47 36.83 19.24
CA VAL A 59 -7.78 37.45 18.10
C VAL A 59 -7.79 38.98 18.19
N ARG A 60 -7.09 39.66 17.27
CA ARG A 60 -6.74 41.10 17.35
C ARG A 60 -7.92 42.07 17.50
N ASP A 61 -9.13 41.67 17.11
CA ASP A 61 -10.33 42.50 17.22
C ASP A 61 -11.19 42.20 18.48
N GLY A 62 -10.70 41.31 19.36
CA GLY A 62 -11.39 40.91 20.59
C GLY A 62 -12.31 39.70 20.45
N THR A 63 -12.47 39.15 19.24
CA THR A 63 -13.27 37.95 18.96
C THR A 63 -12.61 36.72 19.59
N ASN A 64 -13.40 35.86 20.23
CA ASN A 64 -12.92 34.59 20.76
C ASN A 64 -13.17 33.47 19.76
N LEU A 65 -12.10 32.74 19.44
CA LEU A 65 -12.14 31.50 18.68
C LEU A 65 -11.81 30.33 19.61
N TYR A 66 -12.32 29.15 19.28
CA TYR A 66 -12.11 27.95 20.08
C TYR A 66 -11.39 26.85 19.29
N ILE A 67 -10.44 26.20 19.95
CA ILE A 67 -9.62 25.14 19.36
C ILE A 67 -9.65 23.89 20.23
N ASP A 68 -9.51 22.73 19.60
CA ASP A 68 -9.14 21.49 20.28
C ASP A 68 -7.69 21.16 19.97
N VAL A 69 -6.94 20.74 21.00
CA VAL A 69 -5.52 20.38 20.89
C VAL A 69 -5.35 18.93 21.31
N TYR A 70 -4.83 18.11 20.40
CA TYR A 70 -4.43 16.72 20.66
C TYR A 70 -2.92 16.62 20.60
N ARG A 71 -2.26 16.26 21.70
CA ARG A 71 -0.79 16.27 21.80
C ARG A 71 -0.25 15.09 22.59
N PRO A 72 1.05 14.76 22.47
CA PRO A 72 1.66 13.73 23.29
C PRO A 72 1.50 14.05 24.78
N ASN A 73 1.26 13.03 25.59
CA ASN A 73 1.27 13.15 27.06
C ASN A 73 2.71 13.19 27.61
N ALA A 74 3.52 14.10 27.08
CA ALA A 74 4.93 14.28 27.41
C ALA A 74 5.19 15.66 28.04
N SER A 75 6.32 15.80 28.75
CA SER A 75 6.73 17.06 29.39
C SER A 75 7.35 18.06 28.42
N GLU A 76 7.95 17.59 27.33
CA GLU A 76 8.67 18.45 26.38
C GLU A 76 7.73 19.16 25.40
N PRO A 77 7.97 20.43 25.08
CA PRO A 77 7.20 21.13 24.05
C PRO A 77 7.36 20.50 22.66
N VAL A 78 6.27 20.45 21.90
CA VAL A 78 6.21 19.81 20.56
C VAL A 78 5.78 20.80 19.48
N PRO A 79 6.13 20.55 18.20
CA PRO A 79 5.54 21.32 17.09
C PRO A 79 4.05 21.04 16.95
N ALA A 80 3.32 21.98 16.33
CA ALA A 80 1.89 21.84 16.07
C ALA A 80 1.56 21.84 14.57
N ILE A 81 0.60 21.01 14.16
CA ILE A 81 0.00 21.03 12.83
C ILE A 81 -1.45 21.51 13.01
N LEU A 82 -1.79 22.62 12.38
CA LEU A 82 -3.12 23.22 12.45
C LEU A 82 -3.99 22.76 11.27
N ALA A 83 -5.20 22.34 11.60
CA ALA A 83 -6.31 22.08 10.69
C ALA A 83 -7.38 23.18 10.84
N TRP A 84 -7.57 23.99 9.81
CA TRP A 84 -8.41 25.20 9.86
C TRP A 84 -9.60 25.13 8.90
N SER A 85 -10.82 25.14 9.42
CA SER A 85 -12.03 25.30 8.60
C SER A 85 -13.27 25.62 9.43
N PRO A 86 -14.37 26.07 8.79
CA PRO A 86 -15.65 26.32 9.46
C PRO A 86 -16.52 25.06 9.66
N PHE A 87 -16.01 23.86 9.37
CA PHE A 87 -16.82 22.62 9.41
C PHE A 87 -17.12 22.08 10.82
N GLY A 88 -16.66 22.75 11.87
CA GLY A 88 -16.66 22.22 13.23
C GLY A 88 -15.40 21.41 13.55
N LYS A 89 -14.84 21.55 14.75
CA LYS A 89 -13.60 20.90 15.20
C LYS A 89 -13.78 19.43 15.61
N LYS A 90 -15.04 18.98 15.70
CA LYS A 90 -15.46 17.59 15.98
C LYS A 90 -16.07 16.86 14.78
N PHE A 91 -16.49 17.58 13.73
CA PHE A 91 -16.92 16.93 12.50
C PHE A 91 -15.71 16.25 11.88
N ASN A 92 -15.84 14.98 11.50
CA ASN A 92 -14.71 14.11 11.16
C ASN A 92 -14.98 13.26 9.91
N GLY A 93 -13.95 12.56 9.43
CA GLY A 93 -14.02 11.75 8.22
C GLY A 93 -15.05 10.63 8.33
N ILE A 94 -15.14 9.98 9.50
CA ILE A 94 -16.05 8.83 9.66
C ILE A 94 -17.51 9.24 9.47
N SER A 95 -17.91 10.41 9.96
CA SER A 95 -19.27 10.92 9.78
C SER A 95 -19.58 11.22 8.31
N MET A 96 -18.64 11.82 7.59
CA MET A 96 -18.82 12.14 6.17
C MET A 96 -18.84 10.87 5.29
N LEU A 97 -17.87 9.97 5.47
CA LEU A 97 -17.72 8.78 4.63
C LEU A 97 -18.92 7.82 4.73
N LYS A 98 -19.62 7.79 5.88
CA LYS A 98 -20.86 7.00 6.05
C LYS A 98 -21.99 7.45 5.10
N MET A 99 -21.98 8.70 4.66
CA MET A 99 -23.02 9.26 3.77
C MET A 99 -22.71 9.03 2.30
N LEU A 100 -21.52 8.52 1.97
CA LEU A 100 -21.02 8.44 0.60
C LEU A 100 -20.94 6.98 0.12
N PRO A 101 -21.13 6.72 -1.18
CA PRO A 101 -21.03 5.38 -1.69
C PRO A 101 -19.66 4.74 -1.40
N TRP A 102 -19.71 3.53 -0.85
CA TRP A 102 -18.54 2.72 -0.47
C TRP A 102 -17.53 3.41 0.45
N GLY A 103 -17.92 4.47 1.16
CA GLY A 103 -17.01 5.26 1.98
C GLY A 103 -15.80 5.80 1.20
N LEU A 104 -15.99 6.07 -0.11
CA LEU A 104 -14.91 6.40 -1.05
C LEU A 104 -13.68 5.49 -0.94
N GLY A 105 -13.90 4.18 -0.71
CA GLY A 105 -12.82 3.19 -0.63
C GLY A 105 -11.96 3.28 0.64
N VAL A 106 -12.25 4.20 1.56
CA VAL A 106 -11.56 4.29 2.85
C VAL A 106 -12.16 3.22 3.78
N PRO A 107 -11.37 2.23 4.22
CA PRO A 107 -11.88 1.18 5.10
C PRO A 107 -12.21 1.69 6.50
N LYS A 108 -13.03 0.92 7.22
CA LYS A 108 -13.20 1.12 8.66
C LYS A 108 -11.88 0.86 9.39
N GLY A 109 -11.64 1.56 10.49
CA GLY A 109 -10.47 1.38 11.35
C GLY A 109 -9.22 2.12 10.88
N VAL A 110 -9.32 3.00 9.88
CA VAL A 110 -8.14 3.74 9.34
C VAL A 110 -7.99 5.14 9.95
N ILE A 111 -9.09 5.74 10.42
CA ILE A 111 -9.10 7.06 11.04
C ILE A 111 -9.72 6.99 12.45
N SER A 112 -9.19 7.80 13.38
CA SER A 112 -9.54 7.73 14.81
C SER A 112 -10.87 8.37 15.15
N GLY A 113 -11.39 9.27 14.30
CA GLY A 113 -12.55 10.11 14.56
C GLY A 113 -12.23 11.34 15.42
N LEU A 114 -10.97 11.56 15.79
CA LEU A 114 -10.51 12.80 16.44
C LEU A 114 -10.08 13.86 15.43
N GLU A 115 -9.77 13.45 14.20
CA GLU A 115 -9.43 14.36 13.11
C GLU A 115 -10.58 15.30 12.83
N LYS A 116 -10.25 16.57 12.54
CA LYS A 116 -11.20 17.43 11.86
C LYS A 116 -11.41 16.85 10.47
N PHE A 117 -12.64 16.92 9.94
CA PHE A 117 -12.93 16.54 8.56
C PHE A 117 -11.94 17.26 7.63
N GLU A 118 -11.37 16.50 6.67
CA GLU A 118 -10.28 16.92 5.77
C GLU A 118 -8.92 17.21 6.43
N GLY A 119 -8.77 16.94 7.73
CA GLY A 119 -7.56 17.21 8.49
C GLY A 119 -6.66 15.98 8.74
N PRO A 120 -5.42 16.21 9.19
CA PRO A 120 -4.53 15.16 9.69
C PRO A 120 -5.10 14.46 10.93
N ASP A 121 -4.94 13.14 11.02
CA ASP A 121 -5.44 12.36 12.15
C ASP A 121 -4.51 12.41 13.37
N PRO A 122 -4.98 12.85 14.56
CA PRO A 122 -4.23 12.75 15.80
C PRO A 122 -3.59 11.39 16.06
N ALA A 123 -4.28 10.28 15.76
CA ALA A 123 -3.74 8.93 15.94
C ALA A 123 -2.53 8.64 15.03
N SER A 124 -2.40 9.35 13.90
CA SER A 124 -1.29 9.19 12.95
C SER A 124 -0.08 10.09 13.24
N PHE A 125 -0.29 11.23 13.91
CA PHE A 125 0.73 12.28 14.06
C PHE A 125 1.16 12.53 15.50
N VAL A 126 0.29 12.32 16.50
CA VAL A 126 0.66 12.43 17.92
C VAL A 126 1.75 11.42 18.32
N PRO A 127 1.71 10.14 17.91
CA PRO A 127 2.79 9.18 18.22
C PRO A 127 4.13 9.59 17.63
N LYS A 128 4.09 10.37 16.55
CA LYS A 128 5.27 10.91 15.88
C LYS A 128 5.75 12.19 16.54
N GLY A 129 5.18 12.65 17.66
CA GLY A 129 5.64 13.84 18.38
C GLY A 129 5.17 15.17 17.78
N PHE A 130 4.01 15.19 17.12
CA PHE A 130 3.33 16.43 16.71
C PHE A 130 2.07 16.64 17.55
N ALA A 131 1.72 17.89 17.84
CA ALA A 131 0.36 18.23 18.25
C ALA A 131 -0.51 18.45 17.01
N ILE A 132 -1.76 17.98 17.04
CA ILE A 132 -2.79 18.32 16.05
C ILE A 132 -3.75 19.33 16.69
N VAL A 133 -3.98 20.44 16.00
CA VAL A 133 -4.89 21.50 16.47
C VAL A 133 -6.04 21.66 15.49
N ASN A 134 -7.25 21.36 15.96
CA ASN A 134 -8.47 21.55 15.19
C ASN A 134 -9.08 22.91 15.57
N VAL A 135 -9.18 23.82 14.61
CA VAL A 135 -9.71 25.17 14.84
C VAL A 135 -11.17 25.25 14.40
N ASP A 136 -12.02 25.83 15.23
CA ASP A 136 -13.29 26.40 14.77
C ASP A 136 -13.08 27.84 14.32
N ALA A 137 -13.15 28.05 13.01
CA ALA A 137 -13.06 29.37 12.42
C ALA A 137 -14.12 30.32 13.01
N ARG A 138 -13.93 31.62 12.86
CA ARG A 138 -14.88 32.65 13.29
C ARG A 138 -16.32 32.30 12.89
N GLY A 139 -17.25 32.42 13.83
CA GLY A 139 -18.67 32.09 13.66
C GLY A 139 -19.01 30.60 13.55
N ALA A 140 -18.03 29.69 13.50
CA ALA A 140 -18.27 28.25 13.50
C ALA A 140 -18.30 27.69 14.92
N GLY A 141 -19.18 26.73 15.19
CA GLY A 141 -19.40 26.19 16.53
C GLY A 141 -19.78 27.33 17.49
N ASP A 142 -19.01 27.46 18.57
CA ASP A 142 -19.17 28.52 19.57
C ASP A 142 -18.21 29.69 19.40
N SER A 143 -17.39 29.71 18.34
CA SER A 143 -16.54 30.87 18.03
C SER A 143 -17.39 32.09 17.70
N ASP A 144 -17.02 33.26 18.23
CA ASP A 144 -17.82 34.48 18.10
C ASP A 144 -17.92 34.94 16.62
N GLY A 145 -19.00 35.66 16.28
CA GLY A 145 -19.15 36.36 15.00
C GLY A 145 -19.88 35.57 13.91
N ASN A 146 -19.62 35.92 12.65
CA ASN A 146 -20.18 35.27 11.46
C ASN A 146 -19.08 34.52 10.70
N VAL A 147 -19.45 33.44 10.03
CA VAL A 147 -18.52 32.67 9.20
C VAL A 147 -18.18 33.46 7.93
N HIS A 148 -16.92 33.84 7.83
CA HIS A 148 -16.32 34.41 6.62
C HIS A 148 -15.52 33.33 5.90
N ILE A 149 -15.80 33.13 4.61
CA ILE A 149 -15.21 32.04 3.84
C ILE A 149 -14.05 32.58 3.03
N MET A 150 -12.83 32.32 3.50
CA MET A 150 -11.58 32.65 2.83
C MET A 150 -11.42 34.17 2.61
N GLY A 151 -10.21 34.60 2.25
CA GLY A 151 -9.89 36.02 2.17
C GLY A 151 -9.27 36.59 3.45
N LYS A 152 -9.30 37.91 3.58
CA LYS A 152 -8.46 38.61 4.55
C LYS A 152 -8.85 38.38 6.00
N GLN A 153 -10.15 38.33 6.31
CA GLN A 153 -10.61 38.14 7.68
C GLN A 153 -10.12 36.80 8.25
N GLU A 154 -10.35 35.71 7.52
CA GLU A 154 -9.93 34.37 7.93
C GLU A 154 -8.39 34.24 7.97
N ALA A 155 -7.68 34.92 7.05
CA ALA A 155 -6.22 35.00 7.08
C ALA A 155 -5.67 35.67 8.35
N GLU A 156 -6.25 36.81 8.75
CA GLU A 156 -5.85 37.56 9.95
C GLU A 156 -6.15 36.75 11.23
N ASP A 157 -7.29 36.08 11.28
CA ASP A 157 -7.65 35.19 12.38
C ASP A 157 -6.66 34.01 12.47
N GLY A 158 -6.34 33.38 11.33
CA GLY A 158 -5.35 32.31 11.26
C GLY A 158 -3.94 32.74 11.69
N TYR A 159 -3.51 33.95 11.31
CA TYR A 159 -2.26 34.55 11.79
C TYR A 159 -2.26 34.64 13.33
N ASP A 160 -3.32 35.21 13.90
CA ASP A 160 -3.39 35.45 15.35
C ASP A 160 -3.42 34.14 16.14
N VAL A 161 -4.15 33.13 15.64
CA VAL A 161 -4.22 31.81 16.28
C VAL A 161 -2.87 31.10 16.23
N ILE A 162 -2.14 31.14 15.10
CA ILE A 162 -0.79 30.58 14.99
C ILE A 162 0.14 31.21 16.04
N GLU A 163 0.17 32.54 16.12
CA GLU A 163 1.05 33.26 17.04
C GLU A 163 0.63 33.13 18.51
N ALA A 164 -0.65 32.86 18.80
CA ALA A 164 -1.13 32.54 20.13
C ALA A 164 -0.70 31.13 20.56
N ILE A 165 -0.87 30.13 19.69
CA ILE A 165 -0.47 28.73 19.95
C ILE A 165 1.03 28.61 20.13
N ALA A 166 1.83 29.32 19.32
CA ALA A 166 3.29 29.32 19.41
C ALA A 166 3.83 29.74 20.81
N LYS A 167 3.02 30.49 21.58
CA LYS A 167 3.37 30.97 22.93
C LYS A 167 2.86 30.05 24.03
N MET A 168 2.08 29.03 23.71
CA MET A 168 1.58 28.09 24.72
C MET A 168 2.72 27.22 25.25
N PRO A 169 2.77 26.91 26.56
CA PRO A 169 3.90 26.20 27.16
C PRO A 169 4.20 24.81 26.58
N TRP A 170 3.21 24.16 25.98
CA TRP A 170 3.34 22.83 25.35
C TRP A 170 3.85 22.89 23.90
N CYS A 171 3.90 24.08 23.28
CA CYS A 171 4.32 24.24 21.88
C CYS A 171 5.79 24.66 21.81
N ASN A 172 6.55 24.08 20.87
CA ASN A 172 7.96 24.45 20.66
C ASN A 172 8.14 25.74 19.85
N GLY A 173 7.05 26.42 19.48
CA GLY A 173 7.04 27.65 18.68
C GLY A 173 7.04 27.45 17.16
N ASN A 174 7.11 26.20 16.66
CA ASN A 174 7.06 25.89 15.23
C ASN A 174 5.71 25.26 14.86
N LEU A 175 5.00 25.91 13.93
CA LEU A 175 3.71 25.46 13.45
C LEU A 175 3.75 25.17 11.95
N GLY A 176 2.96 24.19 11.54
CA GLY A 176 2.60 23.95 10.14
C GLY A 176 1.10 24.00 9.92
N LEU A 177 0.67 24.28 8.69
CA LEU A 177 -0.74 24.11 8.28
C LEU A 177 -0.85 22.90 7.36
N ALA A 178 -1.86 22.07 7.57
CA ALA A 178 -2.16 20.94 6.70
C ALA A 178 -3.66 20.64 6.67
N GLY A 179 -4.08 20.03 5.57
CA GLY A 179 -5.45 19.59 5.36
C GLY A 179 -5.88 19.81 3.92
N ASN A 180 -7.08 19.32 3.64
CA ASN A 180 -7.66 19.25 2.32
C ASN A 180 -8.75 20.32 2.07
N SER A 181 -9.08 20.60 0.80
CA SER A 181 -10.12 21.53 0.36
C SER A 181 -10.08 22.90 1.09
N HIS A 182 -11.06 23.25 1.94
CA HIS A 182 -11.04 24.53 2.67
C HIS A 182 -9.78 24.68 3.53
N LEU A 183 -9.36 23.60 4.21
CA LEU A 183 -8.15 23.57 5.04
C LEU A 183 -6.89 23.73 4.19
N ALA A 184 -6.95 23.46 2.88
CA ALA A 184 -5.85 23.68 1.95
C ALA A 184 -5.86 25.12 1.39
N ILE A 185 -7.02 25.63 0.97
CA ILE A 185 -7.18 26.97 0.38
C ILE A 185 -6.78 28.06 1.38
N VAL A 186 -7.22 27.92 2.63
CA VAL A 186 -6.94 28.91 3.67
C VAL A 186 -5.43 29.05 3.96
N GLN A 187 -4.62 28.02 3.68
CA GLN A 187 -3.18 28.08 3.88
C GLN A 187 -2.53 29.14 2.98
N TRP A 188 -3.00 29.29 1.74
CA TRP A 188 -2.52 30.35 0.85
C TRP A 188 -2.82 31.74 1.41
N HIS A 189 -4.01 31.91 1.99
CA HIS A 189 -4.46 33.16 2.57
C HIS A 189 -3.73 33.52 3.86
N ILE A 190 -3.46 32.54 4.73
CA ILE A 190 -2.72 32.77 5.98
C ILE A 190 -1.22 32.96 5.69
N ALA A 191 -0.62 32.09 4.88
CA ALA A 191 0.83 32.11 4.64
C ALA A 191 1.30 33.35 3.88
N GLN A 192 0.46 33.99 3.04
CA GLN A 192 0.82 35.27 2.40
C GLN A 192 1.00 36.41 3.42
N LEU A 193 0.46 36.29 4.65
CA LEU A 193 0.67 37.25 5.73
C LEU A 193 1.97 36.98 6.51
N GLN A 194 2.68 35.90 6.18
CA GLN A 194 3.96 35.51 6.75
C GLN A 194 3.98 35.48 8.30
N PRO A 195 3.11 34.69 8.96
CA PRO A 195 3.19 34.50 10.41
C PRO A 195 4.59 33.97 10.82
N PRO A 196 5.33 34.64 11.73
CA PRO A 196 6.69 34.24 12.08
C PRO A 196 6.83 32.80 12.57
N SER A 197 5.79 32.27 13.23
CA SER A 197 5.79 30.94 13.83
C SER A 197 5.34 29.84 12.85
N LEU A 198 4.81 30.22 11.68
CA LEU A 198 4.47 29.30 10.60
C LEU A 198 5.72 28.94 9.80
N LYS A 199 6.18 27.69 9.92
CA LYS A 199 7.45 27.23 9.33
C LYS A 199 7.28 26.47 8.02
N ALA A 200 6.11 25.86 7.80
CA ALA A 200 5.82 25.11 6.58
C ALA A 200 4.31 24.99 6.35
N ILE A 201 3.90 24.80 5.10
CA ILE A 201 2.49 24.53 4.74
C ILE A 201 2.39 23.30 3.84
N ALA A 202 1.30 22.55 3.98
CA ALA A 202 0.98 21.37 3.18
C ALA A 202 -0.46 21.46 2.65
N PRO A 203 -0.71 22.28 1.62
CA PRO A 203 -2.03 22.41 1.01
C PRO A 203 -2.34 21.18 0.18
N TRP A 204 -3.30 20.39 0.67
CA TRP A 204 -3.73 19.15 0.05
C TRP A 204 -4.92 19.43 -0.88
N GLU A 205 -4.72 19.57 -2.19
CA GLU A 205 -5.77 20.02 -3.13
C GLU A 205 -6.43 21.38 -2.76
N ALA A 206 -5.91 22.49 -3.28
CA ALA A 206 -6.37 23.84 -2.94
C ALA A 206 -6.75 24.67 -4.17
N CYS A 207 -7.87 25.38 -4.15
CA CYS A 207 -8.09 26.54 -5.03
C CYS A 207 -7.12 27.71 -4.70
N GLY A 208 -6.77 28.52 -5.69
CA GLY A 208 -5.96 29.74 -5.57
C GLY A 208 -6.61 31.00 -6.19
N ASP A 209 -7.76 30.87 -6.84
CA ASP A 209 -8.62 31.98 -7.28
C ASP A 209 -10.08 31.53 -7.22
N LEU A 210 -10.76 31.83 -6.09
CA LEU A 210 -12.13 31.35 -5.85
C LEU A 210 -13.13 31.78 -6.93
N TYR A 211 -12.95 32.97 -7.52
CA TYR A 211 -13.81 33.41 -8.61
C TYR A 211 -13.65 32.50 -9.82
N ARG A 212 -12.42 32.24 -10.27
CA ARG A 212 -12.18 31.54 -11.54
C ARG A 212 -12.19 30.02 -11.44
N GLU A 213 -11.99 29.48 -10.26
CA GLU A 213 -11.75 28.04 -10.07
C GLU A 213 -12.92 27.35 -9.39
N GLN A 214 -13.68 28.03 -8.54
CA GLN A 214 -14.80 27.45 -7.80
C GLN A 214 -16.15 28.07 -8.18
N PHE A 215 -16.33 29.38 -7.94
CA PHE A 215 -17.67 29.97 -7.96
C PHE A 215 -18.11 30.55 -9.29
N VAL A 216 -17.20 31.02 -10.15
CA VAL A 216 -17.52 31.72 -11.40
C VAL A 216 -16.64 31.22 -12.56
N ARG A 217 -16.45 29.90 -12.65
CA ARG A 217 -15.55 29.29 -13.63
C ARG A 217 -15.99 29.64 -15.05
N GLY A 218 -15.07 30.21 -15.83
CA GLY A 218 -15.37 30.67 -17.19
C GLY A 218 -16.34 31.84 -17.27
N GLY A 219 -16.70 32.48 -16.15
CA GLY A 219 -17.72 33.52 -16.13
C GLY A 219 -19.14 33.03 -15.82
N ILE A 220 -19.30 31.75 -15.47
CA ILE A 220 -20.58 31.11 -15.14
C ILE A 220 -20.63 30.86 -13.64
N PHE A 221 -21.62 31.44 -12.94
CA PHE A 221 -21.74 31.30 -11.49
C PHE A 221 -22.37 29.96 -11.10
N ASP A 222 -21.72 29.28 -10.17
CA ASP A 222 -22.22 28.06 -9.53
C ASP A 222 -21.75 28.02 -8.07
N ALA A 223 -22.71 27.92 -7.15
CA ALA A 223 -22.46 27.75 -5.72
C ALA A 223 -23.11 26.48 -5.16
N GLY A 224 -23.67 25.60 -6.00
CA GLY A 224 -24.47 24.46 -5.56
C GLY A 224 -23.71 23.47 -4.67
N LEU A 225 -22.44 23.19 -4.99
CA LEU A 225 -21.58 22.39 -4.11
C LEU A 225 -21.39 23.05 -2.74
N PHE A 226 -21.16 24.36 -2.72
CA PHE A 226 -20.91 25.08 -1.48
C PHE A 226 -22.19 25.23 -0.63
N ASP A 227 -23.35 25.30 -1.28
CA ASP A 227 -24.64 25.26 -0.61
C ASP A 227 -24.82 23.96 0.18
N LEU A 228 -24.48 22.81 -0.42
CA LEU A 228 -24.48 21.53 0.30
C LEU A 228 -23.50 21.53 1.47
N ILE A 229 -22.30 22.08 1.30
CA ILE A 229 -21.31 22.18 2.39
C ILE A 229 -21.85 23.01 3.55
N ILE A 230 -22.48 24.15 3.26
CA ILE A 230 -23.11 24.99 4.31
C ILE A 230 -24.20 24.21 5.04
N ASP A 231 -25.10 23.56 4.31
CA ASP A 231 -26.27 22.89 4.89
C ASP A 231 -25.88 21.68 5.76
N HIS A 232 -24.87 20.93 5.33
CA HIS A 232 -24.45 19.69 5.97
C HIS A 232 -23.33 19.87 7.00
N ASN A 233 -22.34 20.72 6.72
CA ASN A 233 -21.07 20.72 7.48
C ASN A 233 -20.95 21.91 8.43
N ILE A 234 -21.50 23.08 8.08
CA ILE A 234 -21.27 24.33 8.83
C ILE A 234 -22.39 24.57 9.85
N GLN A 235 -22.00 24.81 11.09
CA GLN A 235 -22.91 25.16 12.19
C GLN A 235 -22.34 26.32 13.00
N GLY A 236 -23.20 27.16 13.57
CA GLY A 236 -22.80 28.32 14.36
C GLY A 236 -23.99 29.16 14.82
N HIS A 237 -23.74 30.10 15.74
CA HIS A 237 -24.77 30.98 16.32
C HIS A 237 -25.08 32.21 15.45
N GLY A 238 -24.26 32.48 14.45
CA GLY A 238 -24.41 33.59 13.51
C GLY A 238 -24.91 33.17 12.12
N GLY A 239 -24.46 33.87 11.09
CA GLY A 239 -24.64 33.50 9.69
C GLY A 239 -23.34 33.12 9.00
N VAL A 240 -23.45 32.61 7.77
CA VAL A 240 -22.34 32.39 6.85
C VAL A 240 -22.47 33.33 5.65
N GLU A 241 -21.33 33.71 5.09
CA GLU A 241 -21.25 34.45 3.82
C GLU A 241 -22.16 33.87 2.72
N ASP A 242 -22.99 34.71 2.12
CA ASP A 242 -23.95 34.35 1.08
C ASP A 242 -23.37 34.63 -0.32
N PHE A 243 -22.80 33.62 -0.96
CA PHE A 243 -22.17 33.76 -2.27
C PHE A 243 -23.15 34.13 -3.39
N HIS A 244 -24.43 33.75 -3.30
CA HIS A 244 -25.44 34.13 -4.30
C HIS A 244 -25.69 35.63 -4.25
N GLU A 245 -25.93 36.15 -3.05
CA GLU A 245 -26.15 37.58 -2.86
C GLU A 245 -24.88 38.40 -3.13
N MET A 246 -23.71 37.88 -2.76
CA MET A 246 -22.43 38.54 -3.05
C MET A 246 -22.12 38.55 -4.55
N TYR A 247 -22.41 37.49 -5.29
CA TYR A 247 -22.29 37.49 -6.75
C TYR A 247 -23.29 38.46 -7.40
N ARG A 248 -24.54 38.50 -6.92
CA ARG A 248 -25.55 39.45 -7.40
C ARG A 248 -25.11 40.91 -7.23
N ARG A 249 -24.47 41.24 -6.11
CA ARG A 249 -23.91 42.58 -5.83
C ARG A 249 -22.64 42.87 -6.63
N TYR A 250 -21.78 41.87 -6.78
CA TYR A 250 -20.45 42.01 -7.34
C TYR A 250 -20.16 40.91 -8.38
N PRO A 251 -20.79 40.95 -9.57
CA PRO A 251 -20.68 39.86 -10.56
C PRO A 251 -19.37 39.87 -11.37
N LYS A 252 -18.41 40.74 -11.04
CA LYS A 252 -17.16 40.96 -11.78
C LYS A 252 -15.95 40.71 -10.88
N ALA A 253 -14.93 40.05 -11.44
CA ALA A 253 -13.76 39.61 -10.67
C ALA A 253 -12.84 40.75 -10.20
N ASP A 254 -12.98 41.95 -10.78
CA ASP A 254 -12.21 43.14 -10.42
C ASP A 254 -12.82 43.92 -9.24
N SER A 255 -13.99 43.51 -8.75
CA SER A 255 -14.58 44.03 -7.52
C SER A 255 -13.66 43.83 -6.32
N LEU A 256 -13.78 44.70 -5.32
CA LEU A 256 -13.01 44.58 -4.07
C LEU A 256 -13.31 43.27 -3.33
N TYR A 257 -14.53 42.75 -3.46
CA TYR A 257 -14.95 41.48 -2.88
C TYR A 257 -14.12 40.32 -3.42
N TRP A 258 -14.15 40.10 -4.74
CA TRP A 258 -13.47 38.96 -5.36
C TRP A 258 -11.95 39.09 -5.34
N LYS A 259 -11.42 40.32 -5.31
CA LYS A 259 -10.00 40.57 -5.05
C LYS A 259 -9.57 40.09 -3.66
N ASP A 260 -10.44 40.17 -2.65
CA ASP A 260 -10.15 39.66 -1.31
C ASP A 260 -10.06 38.12 -1.30
N LYS A 261 -10.87 37.46 -2.13
CA LYS A 261 -10.95 35.99 -2.27
C LYS A 261 -9.87 35.38 -3.18
N ARG A 262 -8.84 36.16 -3.54
CA ARG A 262 -7.70 35.71 -4.33
C ARG A 262 -6.39 36.00 -3.59
N PRO A 263 -5.72 34.99 -3.00
CA PRO A 263 -4.47 35.19 -2.30
C PRO A 263 -3.33 35.54 -3.27
N ASP A 264 -2.36 36.32 -2.78
CA ASP A 264 -1.10 36.58 -3.48
C ASP A 264 -0.07 35.52 -3.08
N ILE A 265 -0.14 34.36 -3.75
CA ILE A 265 0.71 33.19 -3.50
C ILE A 265 2.21 33.52 -3.64
N SER A 266 2.56 34.53 -4.44
CA SER A 266 3.95 34.95 -4.64
C SER A 266 4.61 35.50 -3.37
N LYS A 267 3.83 35.90 -2.36
CA LYS A 267 4.33 36.34 -1.05
C LYS A 267 4.76 35.19 -0.15
N ILE A 268 4.44 33.95 -0.50
CA ILE A 268 4.75 32.79 0.33
C ILE A 268 6.16 32.31 -0.01
N SER A 269 7.03 32.35 0.98
CA SER A 269 8.46 32.01 0.88
C SER A 269 8.89 30.85 1.79
N ILE A 270 7.96 30.26 2.55
CA ILE A 270 8.21 29.12 3.43
C ILE A 270 8.09 27.78 2.68
N PRO A 271 8.75 26.72 3.17
CA PRO A 271 8.61 25.37 2.65
C PRO A 271 7.16 24.96 2.43
N THR A 272 6.87 24.38 1.26
CA THR A 272 5.49 24.06 0.86
C THR A 272 5.40 22.69 0.18
N TYR A 273 4.55 21.80 0.70
CA TYR A 273 4.25 20.51 0.08
C TYR A 273 2.84 20.46 -0.49
N ILE A 274 2.72 20.56 -1.81
CA ILE A 274 1.46 20.63 -2.54
C ILE A 274 1.03 19.23 -2.99
N THR A 275 -0.23 18.89 -2.78
CA THR A 275 -0.86 17.79 -3.50
C THR A 275 -1.98 18.26 -4.43
N ALA A 276 -2.21 17.49 -5.48
CA ALA A 276 -3.26 17.70 -6.45
C ALA A 276 -3.70 16.35 -7.02
N SER A 277 -4.80 16.33 -7.76
CA SER A 277 -5.16 15.24 -8.66
C SER A 277 -5.63 15.80 -10.00
N TYR A 278 -5.56 14.97 -11.05
CA TYR A 278 -6.20 15.30 -12.34
C TYR A 278 -7.72 15.03 -12.31
N THR A 279 -8.21 14.38 -11.26
CA THR A 279 -9.58 13.89 -11.16
C THR A 279 -10.49 14.84 -10.40
N SER A 280 -9.94 15.69 -9.54
CA SER A 280 -10.66 16.75 -8.83
C SER A 280 -11.40 17.67 -9.79
N PHE A 281 -12.68 17.92 -9.48
CA PHE A 281 -13.53 18.85 -10.23
C PHE A 281 -13.58 20.25 -9.61
N VAL A 282 -12.80 20.49 -8.54
CA VAL A 282 -12.76 21.77 -7.81
C VAL A 282 -11.33 22.32 -7.70
N HIS A 283 -10.32 21.50 -7.40
CA HIS A 283 -9.06 21.99 -6.84
C HIS A 283 -7.84 21.92 -7.78
N THR A 284 -7.87 21.09 -8.84
CA THR A 284 -6.70 20.78 -9.68
C THR A 284 -5.90 22.02 -10.08
N MET A 285 -6.54 23.01 -10.70
CA MET A 285 -5.83 24.17 -11.24
C MET A 285 -5.32 25.12 -10.16
N GLY A 286 -5.96 25.17 -8.99
CA GLY A 286 -5.49 25.99 -7.89
C GLY A 286 -4.20 25.44 -7.25
N SER A 287 -4.10 24.12 -7.08
CA SER A 287 -2.87 23.50 -6.57
C SER A 287 -1.70 23.72 -7.54
N LEU A 288 -1.97 23.58 -8.85
CA LEU A 288 -0.97 23.85 -9.89
C LEU A 288 -0.60 25.33 -9.97
N ARG A 289 -1.55 26.24 -9.75
CA ARG A 289 -1.25 27.67 -9.59
C ARG A 289 -0.33 27.91 -8.41
N GLY A 290 -0.57 27.24 -7.28
CA GLY A 290 0.33 27.22 -6.12
C GLY A 290 1.76 26.91 -6.54
N TRP A 291 1.96 25.77 -7.21
CA TRP A 291 3.27 25.38 -7.72
C TRP A 291 3.92 26.45 -8.60
N LEU A 292 3.17 27.02 -9.54
CA LEU A 292 3.66 27.98 -10.53
C LEU A 292 3.95 29.38 -9.94
N GLN A 293 3.30 29.77 -8.84
CA GLN A 293 3.37 31.13 -8.29
C GLN A 293 4.20 31.25 -7.02
N LEU A 294 4.47 30.14 -6.31
CA LEU A 294 5.30 30.15 -5.10
C LEU A 294 6.71 30.69 -5.38
N SER A 295 7.19 31.53 -4.46
CA SER A 295 8.51 32.18 -4.55
C SER A 295 9.66 31.34 -3.96
N THR A 296 9.37 30.21 -3.32
CA THR A 296 10.36 29.33 -2.70
C THR A 296 10.83 28.21 -3.64
N SER A 297 12.10 27.80 -3.51
CA SER A 297 12.64 26.57 -4.09
C SER A 297 12.37 25.33 -3.21
N GLU A 298 11.99 25.54 -1.96
CA GLU A 298 11.59 24.49 -1.01
C GLU A 298 10.11 24.12 -1.21
N LYS A 299 9.76 23.81 -2.45
CA LYS A 299 8.42 23.36 -2.82
C LYS A 299 8.46 21.95 -3.40
N TRP A 300 7.41 21.19 -3.15
CA TRP A 300 7.18 19.87 -3.72
C TRP A 300 5.75 19.79 -4.26
N LEU A 301 5.56 19.11 -5.38
CA LEU A 301 4.25 18.83 -5.98
C LEU A 301 4.09 17.33 -6.19
N ARG A 302 3.01 16.77 -5.64
CA ARG A 302 2.59 15.39 -5.91
C ARG A 302 1.19 15.39 -6.53
N ILE A 303 1.05 14.84 -7.73
CA ILE A 303 -0.25 14.64 -8.38
C ILE A 303 -0.68 13.18 -8.20
N CYS A 304 -1.65 12.92 -7.33
CA CYS A 304 -2.19 11.58 -7.05
C CYS A 304 -3.28 11.19 -8.07
N PRO A 305 -3.47 9.88 -8.31
CA PRO A 305 -4.56 9.39 -9.15
C PRO A 305 -5.87 9.19 -8.40
N TRP A 306 -5.84 9.33 -7.07
CA TRP A 306 -6.95 9.03 -6.18
C TRP A 306 -7.69 10.29 -5.75
N GLN A 307 -8.90 10.09 -5.23
CA GLN A 307 -9.71 11.08 -4.55
C GLN A 307 -8.97 11.50 -3.27
N GLU A 308 -9.03 12.79 -2.97
CA GLU A 308 -8.23 13.47 -1.96
C GLU A 308 -8.33 12.90 -0.53
N TRP A 309 -9.50 12.40 -0.10
CA TRP A 309 -9.69 11.80 1.22
C TRP A 309 -9.14 10.38 1.29
N PHE A 310 -9.28 9.61 0.21
CA PHE A 310 -8.60 8.32 0.09
C PHE A 310 -7.08 8.52 0.12
N ASP A 311 -6.57 9.47 -0.66
CA ASP A 311 -5.15 9.81 -0.69
C ASP A 311 -4.65 10.24 0.70
N MET A 312 -5.34 11.15 1.38
CA MET A 312 -4.89 11.65 2.68
C MET A 312 -4.93 10.60 3.80
N TRP A 313 -5.97 9.77 3.86
CA TRP A 313 -6.18 8.86 5.00
C TRP A 313 -5.77 7.41 4.75
N ASN A 314 -5.79 6.94 3.49
CA ASN A 314 -5.60 5.51 3.20
C ASN A 314 -4.45 5.23 2.22
N ASP A 315 -3.93 6.22 1.49
CA ASP A 315 -2.69 6.04 0.75
C ASP A 315 -1.49 5.99 1.72
N LYS A 316 -0.75 4.88 1.65
CA LYS A 316 0.36 4.58 2.55
C LYS A 316 1.52 5.58 2.46
N ASP A 317 1.68 6.26 1.32
CA ASP A 317 2.78 7.20 1.10
C ASP A 317 2.42 8.59 1.66
N SER A 318 1.14 8.98 1.65
CA SER A 318 0.66 10.31 2.05
C SER A 318 1.01 10.71 3.48
N ALA A 319 0.62 9.90 4.47
CA ALA A 319 0.87 10.22 5.87
C ALA A 319 2.36 10.15 6.23
N ALA A 320 3.12 9.29 5.54
CA ALA A 320 4.57 9.18 5.69
C ALA A 320 5.28 10.41 5.09
N ASP A 321 4.89 10.82 3.88
CA ASP A 321 5.42 12.02 3.22
C ASP A 321 5.14 13.28 4.05
N LEU A 322 3.90 13.45 4.52
CA LEU A 322 3.53 14.61 5.33
C LEU A 322 4.28 14.65 6.66
N ALA A 323 4.45 13.50 7.33
CA ALA A 323 5.24 13.40 8.55
C ALA A 323 6.74 13.66 8.30
N GLY A 324 7.30 13.18 7.18
CA GLY A 324 8.68 13.44 6.77
C GLY A 324 8.91 14.93 6.49
N PHE A 325 8.04 15.56 5.72
CA PHE A 325 8.07 16.99 5.44
C PHE A 325 8.06 17.83 6.72
N PHE A 326 7.08 17.62 7.60
CA PHE A 326 7.01 18.37 8.86
C PHE A 326 8.06 17.97 9.89
N GLY A 327 8.59 16.74 9.83
CA GLY A 327 9.71 16.31 10.65
C GLY A 327 10.94 17.16 10.38
N LEU A 328 11.24 17.41 9.09
CA LEU A 328 12.32 18.30 8.69
C LEU A 328 12.07 19.74 9.14
N TYR A 329 10.90 20.31 8.79
CA TYR A 329 10.71 21.76 8.93
C TYR A 329 10.16 22.25 10.27
N LEU A 330 9.45 21.41 11.03
CA LEU A 330 8.91 21.80 12.34
C LEU A 330 9.79 21.33 13.50
N LYS A 331 10.59 20.27 13.30
CA LYS A 331 11.48 19.71 14.33
C LYS A 331 12.96 19.79 14.01
N GLY A 332 13.34 20.01 12.75
CA GLY A 332 14.75 19.97 12.32
C GLY A 332 15.32 18.56 12.18
N GLU A 333 14.46 17.54 11.97
CA GLU A 333 14.91 16.15 11.79
C GLU A 333 15.68 15.96 10.48
N LYS A 334 16.79 15.21 10.53
CA LYS A 334 17.53 14.78 9.32
C LYS A 334 16.98 13.47 8.78
N ASN A 335 15.72 13.49 8.32
CA ASN A 335 14.98 12.29 7.91
C ASN A 335 15.08 11.97 6.40
N GLY A 336 15.84 12.76 5.63
CA GLY A 336 16.06 12.53 4.20
C GLY A 336 15.02 13.13 3.25
N TRP A 337 14.00 13.85 3.76
CA TRP A 337 12.95 14.48 2.95
C TRP A 337 13.50 15.35 1.80
N GLU A 338 14.64 16.02 1.98
CA GLU A 338 15.23 16.84 0.91
C GLU A 338 15.58 16.06 -0.37
N LYS A 339 15.71 14.73 -0.27
CA LYS A 339 15.95 13.84 -1.42
C LYS A 339 14.67 13.48 -2.16
N THR A 340 13.49 13.75 -1.59
CA THR A 340 12.21 13.49 -2.24
C THR A 340 12.13 14.29 -3.55
N PRO A 341 11.80 13.66 -4.68
CA PRO A 341 11.68 14.36 -5.96
C PRO A 341 10.70 15.53 -5.86
N LYS A 342 11.12 16.68 -6.40
CA LYS A 342 10.36 17.94 -6.34
C LYS A 342 9.01 17.85 -7.04
N PHE A 343 8.92 17.05 -8.09
CA PHE A 343 7.67 16.81 -8.80
C PHE A 343 7.47 15.30 -9.08
N ARG A 344 6.33 14.79 -8.61
CA ARG A 344 5.82 13.44 -8.87
C ARG A 344 4.41 13.55 -9.44
N THR A 345 4.12 12.83 -10.52
CA THR A 345 2.81 12.85 -11.18
C THR A 345 2.29 11.45 -11.46
N THR A 346 1.06 11.35 -11.94
CA THR A 346 0.41 10.12 -12.38
C THR A 346 -0.02 10.19 -13.85
N ALA A 347 -0.27 9.03 -14.46
CA ALA A 347 -1.04 8.90 -15.69
C ALA A 347 -2.22 7.96 -15.47
N LEU A 348 -3.44 8.47 -15.64
CA LEU A 348 -4.68 7.71 -15.54
C LEU A 348 -4.82 6.77 -16.74
N ARG A 349 -5.25 5.53 -16.48
CA ARG A 349 -5.55 4.53 -17.52
C ARG A 349 -7.04 4.17 -17.61
N PHE A 350 -7.88 4.68 -16.69
CA PHE A 350 -9.32 4.47 -16.58
C PHE A 350 -9.70 3.05 -16.15
N THR A 351 -9.73 2.10 -17.08
CA THR A 351 -10.13 0.70 -16.82
C THR A 351 -8.99 -0.17 -16.30
N GLN A 352 -7.80 0.39 -16.17
CA GLN A 352 -6.61 -0.24 -15.58
C GLN A 352 -6.08 0.66 -14.45
N ASP A 353 -5.27 0.07 -13.56
CA ASP A 353 -4.59 0.84 -12.50
C ASP A 353 -3.83 2.03 -13.08
N PRO A 354 -3.72 3.18 -12.41
CA PRO A 354 -2.92 4.30 -12.92
C PRO A 354 -1.42 3.95 -12.92
N VAL A 355 -0.64 4.69 -13.71
CA VAL A 355 0.81 4.75 -13.52
C VAL A 355 1.09 5.84 -12.49
N TYR A 356 1.60 5.49 -11.32
CA TYR A 356 1.78 6.41 -10.18
C TYR A 356 3.26 6.66 -9.87
N ASN A 357 3.56 7.78 -9.19
CA ASN A 357 4.91 8.21 -8.82
C ASN A 357 5.87 8.38 -10.03
N ILE A 358 5.37 8.89 -11.15
CA ILE A 358 6.21 9.29 -12.28
C ILE A 358 7.00 10.54 -11.87
N VAL A 359 8.32 10.42 -11.80
CA VAL A 359 9.21 11.55 -11.50
C VAL A 359 9.44 12.37 -12.75
N GLU A 360 9.21 13.67 -12.67
CA GLU A 360 9.50 14.62 -13.74
C GLU A 360 10.25 15.83 -13.18
N GLU A 361 10.89 16.58 -14.06
CA GLU A 361 11.71 17.74 -13.65
C GLU A 361 10.86 18.88 -13.08
N ASP A 362 9.74 19.19 -13.75
CA ASP A 362 8.88 20.32 -13.39
C ASP A 362 7.46 20.12 -13.93
N PHE A 363 6.52 20.97 -13.50
CA PHE A 363 5.19 21.12 -14.06
C PHE A 363 4.99 22.54 -14.64
N PRO A 364 4.50 22.68 -15.90
CA PRO A 364 4.27 21.61 -16.88
C PRO A 364 5.55 20.86 -17.25
N ILE A 365 5.41 19.63 -17.69
CA ILE A 365 6.58 18.78 -17.94
C ILE A 365 7.40 19.35 -19.11
N PRO A 366 8.71 19.64 -18.95
CA PRO A 366 9.50 20.34 -19.98
C PRO A 366 9.53 19.67 -21.36
N ARG A 367 9.48 18.34 -21.41
CA ARG A 367 9.47 17.56 -22.66
C ARG A 367 8.08 17.42 -23.32
N THR A 368 7.03 18.00 -22.74
CA THR A 368 5.67 17.93 -23.31
C THR A 368 5.61 18.75 -24.59
N GLU A 369 5.13 18.12 -25.66
CA GLU A 369 4.94 18.73 -26.96
C GLU A 369 3.44 19.08 -27.14
N TYR A 370 3.13 20.37 -27.18
CA TYR A 370 1.76 20.83 -27.39
C TYR A 370 1.42 20.81 -28.89
N ARG A 371 0.56 19.88 -29.31
CA ARG A 371 0.16 19.70 -30.72
C ARG A 371 -1.24 20.21 -30.98
N LYS A 372 -1.42 20.91 -32.10
CA LYS A 372 -2.73 21.37 -32.59
C LYS A 372 -3.40 20.26 -33.40
N LEU A 373 -4.63 19.92 -33.03
CA LEU A 373 -5.51 19.05 -33.79
C LEU A 373 -6.77 19.84 -34.15
N PHE A 374 -6.97 20.06 -35.45
CA PHE A 374 -8.11 20.76 -36.02
C PHE A 374 -9.34 19.87 -36.08
N PHE A 375 -10.50 20.49 -35.85
CA PHE A 375 -11.79 19.85 -36.05
C PHE A 375 -11.96 19.62 -37.56
N GLN A 376 -12.49 18.47 -37.93
CA GLN A 376 -12.68 18.03 -39.32
C GLN A 376 -14.15 17.71 -39.58
N PRO A 377 -14.57 17.67 -40.86
CA PRO A 377 -15.79 16.99 -41.28
C PRO A 377 -15.84 15.53 -40.75
N GLU A 378 -17.04 14.94 -40.78
CA GLU A 378 -17.29 13.60 -40.23
C GLU A 378 -16.90 13.42 -38.74
N GLN A 379 -16.83 14.52 -37.98
CA GLN A 379 -16.59 14.50 -36.52
C GLN A 379 -15.22 13.88 -36.13
N LYS A 380 -14.19 14.21 -36.90
CA LYS A 380 -12.80 13.78 -36.65
C LYS A 380 -11.89 14.93 -36.20
N LEU A 381 -10.74 14.57 -35.66
CA LEU A 381 -9.62 15.48 -35.39
C LEU A 381 -8.47 15.17 -36.35
N GLY A 382 -7.83 16.19 -36.90
CA GLY A 382 -6.70 16.06 -37.83
C GLY A 382 -5.58 17.06 -37.56
N LEU A 383 -4.37 16.80 -38.06
CA LEU A 383 -3.20 17.66 -37.82
C LEU A 383 -3.19 18.94 -38.69
N GLU A 384 -3.98 18.97 -39.75
CA GLU A 384 -4.05 20.09 -40.70
C GLU A 384 -5.46 20.69 -40.71
N ALA A 385 -5.58 22.01 -40.88
CA ALA A 385 -6.88 22.65 -40.98
C ALA A 385 -7.56 22.30 -42.32
N PRO A 386 -8.84 21.90 -42.34
CA PRO A 386 -9.54 21.68 -43.60
C PRO A 386 -9.71 23.01 -44.36
N ALA A 387 -9.53 22.97 -45.68
CA ALA A 387 -9.63 24.15 -46.53
C ALA A 387 -11.07 24.65 -46.68
N GLU A 388 -12.03 23.73 -46.73
CA GLU A 388 -13.45 24.04 -46.88
C GLU A 388 -14.10 24.37 -45.54
N ALA A 389 -14.92 25.43 -45.52
CA ALA A 389 -15.67 25.82 -44.34
C ALA A 389 -16.92 24.96 -44.17
N SER A 390 -17.13 24.43 -42.97
CA SER A 390 -18.35 23.71 -42.58
C SER A 390 -18.67 23.96 -41.10
N SER A 391 -19.76 23.40 -40.58
CA SER A 391 -20.10 23.46 -39.16
C SER A 391 -20.81 22.21 -38.66
N VAL A 392 -20.72 21.97 -37.36
CA VAL A 392 -21.52 20.97 -36.64
C VAL A 392 -22.39 21.72 -35.63
N SER A 393 -23.65 21.32 -35.49
CA SER A 393 -24.60 21.97 -34.59
C SER A 393 -25.09 21.03 -33.51
N TYR A 394 -25.37 21.59 -32.33
CA TYR A 394 -25.94 20.88 -31.19
C TYR A 394 -26.99 21.77 -30.51
N ASP A 395 -27.92 21.14 -29.78
CA ASP A 395 -28.90 21.83 -28.94
C ASP A 395 -28.26 22.17 -27.59
N SER A 396 -28.08 23.46 -27.32
CA SER A 396 -27.36 23.91 -26.12
C SER A 396 -28.14 23.69 -24.82
N GLU A 397 -29.46 23.53 -24.91
CA GLU A 397 -30.38 23.37 -23.78
C GLU A 397 -30.56 21.88 -23.43
N LYS A 398 -30.19 20.97 -24.33
CA LYS A 398 -30.33 19.54 -24.13
C LYS A 398 -29.10 18.94 -23.43
N TYR A 399 -29.34 18.30 -22.29
CA TYR A 399 -28.29 17.61 -21.54
C TYR A 399 -27.54 16.59 -22.41
N LEU A 400 -26.21 16.69 -22.40
CA LEU A 400 -25.25 15.86 -23.16
C LEU A 400 -25.32 15.95 -24.70
N ASP A 401 -26.15 16.82 -25.28
CA ASP A 401 -26.08 17.10 -26.72
C ASP A 401 -24.84 17.96 -27.01
N HIS A 402 -24.07 17.59 -28.03
CA HIS A 402 -22.74 18.16 -28.26
C HIS A 402 -22.26 18.01 -29.70
N ALA A 403 -21.27 18.82 -30.06
CA ALA A 403 -20.41 18.56 -31.22
C ALA A 403 -19.15 17.79 -30.77
N GLY A 404 -18.97 16.56 -31.25
CA GLY A 404 -17.86 15.67 -30.86
C GLY A 404 -16.82 15.49 -31.97
N PHE A 405 -15.54 15.44 -31.62
CA PHE A 405 -14.45 15.24 -32.58
C PHE A 405 -13.42 14.25 -32.03
N THR A 406 -13.13 13.18 -32.78
CA THR A 406 -12.31 12.06 -32.30
C THR A 406 -10.96 11.94 -33.01
N TYR A 407 -9.89 11.73 -32.25
CA TYR A 407 -8.56 11.30 -32.73
C TYR A 407 -8.22 9.93 -32.15
N THR A 408 -7.89 8.96 -33.00
CA THR A 408 -7.49 7.61 -32.59
C THR A 408 -5.98 7.47 -32.61
N PHE A 409 -5.40 6.98 -31.52
CA PHE A 409 -3.95 6.81 -31.42
C PHE A 409 -3.52 5.50 -32.09
N SER A 410 -2.53 5.58 -32.98
CA SER A 410 -1.94 4.40 -33.62
C SER A 410 -0.93 3.66 -32.74
N GLU A 411 -0.46 4.32 -31.68
CA GLU A 411 0.52 3.80 -30.72
C GLU A 411 0.18 4.28 -29.31
N LYS A 412 0.72 3.59 -28.30
CA LYS A 412 0.56 4.00 -26.91
C LYS A 412 1.06 5.43 -26.72
N THR A 413 0.20 6.30 -26.17
CA THR A 413 0.43 7.74 -26.09
C THR A 413 0.06 8.26 -24.70
N ARG A 414 0.82 9.24 -24.18
CA ARG A 414 0.45 9.99 -22.98
C ARG A 414 0.14 11.44 -23.31
N LEU A 415 -0.99 11.91 -22.80
CA LEU A 415 -1.34 13.32 -22.77
C LEU A 415 -1.15 13.83 -21.34
N MET A 416 -0.12 14.66 -21.10
CA MET A 416 0.23 15.16 -19.77
C MET A 416 0.65 16.64 -19.81
N GLY A 417 -0.18 17.51 -19.25
CA GLY A 417 0.04 18.97 -19.26
C GLY A 417 -1.27 19.75 -19.25
N ILE A 418 -1.24 20.98 -19.76
CA ILE A 418 -2.39 21.92 -19.74
C ILE A 418 -2.96 22.11 -21.16
N PRO A 419 -4.10 21.50 -21.50
CA PRO A 419 -4.69 21.63 -22.83
C PRO A 419 -5.40 22.98 -23.03
N LYS A 420 -5.61 23.37 -24.30
CA LYS A 420 -6.40 24.55 -24.69
C LYS A 420 -7.29 24.24 -25.87
N ALA A 421 -8.55 24.67 -25.85
CA ALA A 421 -9.41 24.68 -27.03
C ALA A 421 -9.50 26.08 -27.63
N VAL A 422 -9.46 26.16 -28.95
CA VAL A 422 -9.80 27.36 -29.72
C VAL A 422 -11.01 27.00 -30.56
N VAL A 423 -12.18 27.52 -30.18
CA VAL A 423 -13.44 27.21 -30.86
C VAL A 423 -14.05 28.47 -31.46
N TYR A 424 -14.50 28.34 -32.70
CA TYR A 424 -15.31 29.35 -33.37
C TYR A 424 -16.76 28.89 -33.29
N VAL A 425 -17.60 29.71 -32.68
CA VAL A 425 -19.00 29.35 -32.40
C VAL A 425 -19.95 30.48 -32.72
N SER A 426 -21.22 30.17 -32.95
CA SER A 426 -22.31 31.16 -33.07
C SER A 426 -23.62 30.60 -32.54
N CYS A 427 -24.53 31.50 -32.16
CA CYS A 427 -25.91 31.19 -31.81
C CYS A 427 -26.81 32.22 -32.48
N ALA A 428 -27.84 31.78 -33.19
CA ALA A 428 -28.78 32.69 -33.88
C ALA A 428 -29.88 33.22 -32.96
N ASP A 429 -30.16 32.51 -31.86
CA ASP A 429 -31.34 32.72 -31.03
C ASP A 429 -31.08 33.66 -29.83
N PHE A 430 -29.80 33.87 -29.46
CA PHE A 430 -29.42 34.65 -28.28
C PHE A 430 -28.08 35.39 -28.43
N HIS A 431 -27.81 36.31 -27.51
CA HIS A 431 -26.69 37.27 -27.58
C HIS A 431 -25.49 36.90 -26.69
N ASP A 432 -25.49 35.67 -26.15
CA ASP A 432 -24.40 35.11 -25.34
C ASP A 432 -24.45 33.58 -25.42
N LEU A 433 -23.35 32.92 -25.04
CA LEU A 433 -23.21 31.46 -25.13
C LEU A 433 -22.38 30.95 -23.95
N ASP A 434 -22.85 29.91 -23.26
CA ASP A 434 -22.00 29.14 -22.35
C ASP A 434 -21.42 27.93 -23.08
N ILE A 435 -20.09 27.83 -23.09
CA ILE A 435 -19.38 26.76 -23.80
C ILE A 435 -18.58 25.94 -22.81
N TYR A 436 -18.86 24.63 -22.80
CA TYR A 436 -18.11 23.63 -22.05
C TYR A 436 -17.36 22.74 -23.05
N VAL A 437 -16.06 22.60 -22.87
CA VAL A 437 -15.23 21.70 -23.67
C VAL A 437 -14.75 20.55 -22.80
N LEU A 438 -15.08 19.32 -23.18
CA LEU A 438 -14.69 18.11 -22.45
C LEU A 438 -13.74 17.25 -23.28
N ILE A 439 -12.64 16.79 -22.67
CA ILE A 439 -11.71 15.81 -23.25
C ILE A 439 -12.03 14.44 -22.68
N ARG A 440 -12.67 13.59 -23.49
CA ARG A 440 -13.06 12.21 -23.16
C ARG A 440 -12.01 11.20 -23.63
N LYS A 441 -11.83 10.14 -22.84
CA LYS A 441 -11.16 8.91 -23.28
C LYS A 441 -12.20 7.91 -23.79
N LEU A 442 -11.94 7.32 -24.96
CA LEU A 442 -12.71 6.23 -25.54
C LEU A 442 -11.86 4.97 -25.62
N ASP A 443 -12.47 3.80 -25.44
CA ASP A 443 -11.82 2.52 -25.76
C ASP A 443 -11.64 2.31 -27.27
N ALA A 444 -11.05 1.18 -27.66
CA ALA A 444 -10.81 0.83 -29.06
C ALA A 444 -12.09 0.59 -29.89
N GLN A 445 -13.24 0.44 -29.23
CA GLN A 445 -14.56 0.28 -29.85
C GLN A 445 -15.30 1.62 -29.93
N GLY A 446 -14.72 2.70 -29.42
CA GLY A 446 -15.32 4.04 -29.41
C GLY A 446 -16.27 4.29 -28.24
N LYS A 447 -16.32 3.40 -27.23
CA LYS A 447 -17.13 3.59 -26.04
C LYS A 447 -16.44 4.57 -25.08
N PRO A 448 -17.16 5.59 -24.56
CA PRO A 448 -16.62 6.48 -23.53
C PRO A 448 -16.31 5.74 -22.23
N LEU A 449 -15.11 5.98 -21.69
CA LEU A 449 -14.67 5.38 -20.44
C LEU A 449 -14.91 6.33 -19.25
N LEU A 450 -15.04 5.74 -18.07
CA LEU A 450 -15.04 6.44 -16.78
C LEU A 450 -13.85 5.97 -15.95
N ASN A 451 -13.14 6.92 -15.32
CA ASN A 451 -12.07 6.61 -14.38
C ASN A 451 -12.64 6.59 -12.97
N LEU A 452 -12.48 5.49 -12.24
CA LEU A 452 -12.78 5.46 -10.80
C LEU A 452 -11.66 6.20 -10.05
N ASN A 453 -12.03 7.18 -9.23
CA ASN A 453 -11.10 8.02 -8.48
C ASN A 453 -10.56 7.32 -7.23
N ILE A 454 -10.83 6.03 -7.03
CA ILE A 454 -10.31 5.23 -5.93
C ILE A 454 -9.82 3.90 -6.51
N PRO A 455 -8.90 3.17 -5.86
CA PRO A 455 -8.46 1.88 -6.38
C PRO A 455 -9.63 0.91 -6.50
N TRP A 456 -9.78 0.23 -7.64
CA TRP A 456 -10.83 -0.78 -7.83
C TRP A 456 -10.78 -1.87 -6.76
N SER A 457 -9.58 -2.24 -6.30
CA SER A 457 -9.35 -3.18 -5.21
C SER A 457 -9.99 -2.76 -3.88
N SER A 458 -10.13 -1.46 -3.62
CA SER A 458 -10.72 -0.95 -2.36
C SER A 458 -12.22 -1.23 -2.24
N ILE A 459 -12.90 -1.47 -3.36
CA ILE A 459 -14.35 -1.73 -3.41
C ILE A 459 -14.69 -3.08 -4.05
N ALA A 460 -13.70 -3.91 -4.38
CA ALA A 460 -13.91 -5.19 -5.05
C ALA A 460 -14.84 -6.13 -4.26
N SER A 461 -14.79 -6.09 -2.92
CA SER A 461 -15.67 -6.89 -2.06
C SER A 461 -17.16 -6.52 -2.18
N GLN A 462 -17.47 -5.36 -2.77
CA GLN A 462 -18.84 -4.90 -3.04
C GLN A 462 -19.36 -5.41 -4.39
N GLY A 463 -18.60 -6.28 -5.10
CA GLY A 463 -18.99 -6.85 -6.39
C GLY A 463 -18.81 -5.91 -7.58
N VAL A 464 -18.07 -4.80 -7.40
CA VAL A 464 -17.82 -3.77 -8.41
C VAL A 464 -16.46 -4.00 -9.05
N SER A 465 -16.38 -3.91 -10.38
CA SER A 465 -15.15 -4.06 -11.17
C SER A 465 -15.19 -3.19 -12.43
N PRO A 466 -14.04 -2.93 -13.09
CA PRO A 466 -13.99 -2.13 -14.32
C PRO A 466 -14.97 -2.61 -15.40
N ASP A 467 -15.09 -3.93 -15.59
CA ASP A 467 -15.96 -4.53 -16.61
C ASP A 467 -17.46 -4.40 -16.32
N LYS A 468 -17.81 -4.02 -15.08
CA LYS A 468 -19.20 -3.86 -14.60
C LYS A 468 -19.55 -2.41 -14.30
N VAL A 469 -18.76 -1.44 -14.78
CA VAL A 469 -19.01 -0.01 -14.53
C VAL A 469 -20.42 0.43 -14.97
N ASP A 470 -20.98 -0.21 -16.01
CA ASP A 470 -22.32 0.09 -16.50
C ASP A 470 -23.41 -0.38 -15.53
N GLU A 471 -23.16 -1.43 -14.73
CA GLU A 471 -24.08 -1.99 -13.73
C GLU A 471 -24.17 -1.14 -12.46
N ILE A 472 -23.25 -0.18 -12.26
CA ILE A 472 -23.25 0.70 -11.10
C ILE A 472 -24.51 1.58 -11.11
N PRO A 473 -25.26 1.68 -9.99
CA PRO A 473 -26.46 2.50 -9.91
C PRO A 473 -26.18 3.96 -10.29
N PRO A 474 -27.09 4.63 -11.02
CA PRO A 474 -26.91 6.04 -11.38
C PRO A 474 -26.63 6.97 -10.18
N SER A 475 -27.25 6.70 -9.03
CA SER A 475 -27.02 7.45 -7.77
C SER A 475 -25.60 7.33 -7.22
N HIS A 476 -24.81 6.36 -7.68
CA HIS A 476 -23.43 6.14 -7.30
C HIS A 476 -22.44 6.67 -8.37
N LYS A 477 -22.94 7.05 -9.56
CA LYS A 477 -22.14 7.61 -10.66
C LYS A 477 -22.10 9.14 -10.53
N ASN A 478 -21.15 9.62 -9.75
CA ASN A 478 -20.97 11.03 -9.44
C ASN A 478 -19.52 11.48 -9.64
N ASN A 479 -19.22 12.79 -9.65
CA ASN A 479 -17.90 13.31 -10.01
C ASN A 479 -16.84 13.16 -8.90
N LEU A 480 -17.26 12.93 -7.65
CA LEU A 480 -16.42 12.56 -6.52
C LEU A 480 -15.81 11.18 -6.76
N LEU A 481 -16.62 10.20 -7.17
CA LEU A 481 -16.17 8.83 -7.44
C LEU A 481 -15.62 8.63 -8.85
N PHE A 482 -16.12 9.36 -9.85
CA PHE A 482 -15.79 9.13 -11.24
C PHE A 482 -15.28 10.39 -11.93
N HIS A 483 -14.13 10.27 -12.57
CA HIS A 483 -13.62 11.27 -13.49
C HIS A 483 -14.03 10.94 -14.93
N VAL A 484 -14.74 11.89 -15.54
CA VAL A 484 -15.24 11.81 -16.92
C VAL A 484 -14.24 12.29 -17.96
N GLY A 485 -13.23 13.07 -17.56
CA GLY A 485 -12.32 13.76 -18.46
C GLY A 485 -12.07 15.20 -18.05
N SER A 486 -10.98 15.80 -18.54
CA SER A 486 -10.62 17.19 -18.25
C SER A 486 -11.53 18.17 -18.99
N GLN A 487 -11.90 19.26 -18.33
CA GLN A 487 -12.89 20.21 -18.83
C GLN A 487 -12.34 21.65 -18.89
N GLY A 488 -12.82 22.42 -19.86
CA GLY A 488 -12.70 23.88 -19.94
C GLY A 488 -14.09 24.49 -20.05
N ILE A 489 -14.27 25.72 -19.54
CA ILE A 489 -15.55 26.41 -19.48
C ILE A 489 -15.32 27.88 -19.79
N LEU A 490 -16.15 28.48 -20.65
CA LEU A 490 -16.13 29.91 -20.91
C LEU A 490 -17.50 30.42 -21.41
N ARG A 491 -17.96 31.52 -20.82
CA ARG A 491 -19.06 32.34 -21.32
C ARG A 491 -18.54 33.28 -22.41
N ALA A 492 -19.20 33.33 -23.56
CA ALA A 492 -18.72 34.08 -24.72
C ALA A 492 -18.57 35.58 -24.44
N SER A 493 -19.51 36.20 -23.71
CA SER A 493 -19.40 37.60 -23.30
C SER A 493 -18.21 37.89 -22.37
N ARG A 494 -17.59 36.86 -21.79
CA ARG A 494 -16.45 36.96 -20.86
C ARG A 494 -15.11 36.55 -21.48
N ARG A 495 -15.04 36.47 -22.81
CA ARG A 495 -13.90 35.95 -23.57
C ARG A 495 -12.63 36.81 -23.58
N ALA A 496 -12.66 38.04 -23.07
CA ALA A 496 -11.48 38.90 -23.03
C ALA A 496 -10.28 38.16 -22.41
N ILE A 497 -9.07 38.44 -22.88
CA ILE A 497 -7.83 37.79 -22.39
C ILE A 497 -6.83 38.86 -21.99
N ASP A 498 -6.23 38.69 -20.81
CA ASP A 498 -5.04 39.42 -20.39
C ASP A 498 -3.86 38.45 -20.33
N TRP A 499 -3.12 38.35 -21.43
CA TRP A 499 -2.00 37.42 -21.58
C TRP A 499 -0.87 37.65 -20.58
N SER A 500 -0.74 38.85 -20.01
CA SER A 500 0.30 39.16 -19.02
C SER A 500 0.09 38.44 -17.68
N LYS A 501 -1.13 37.95 -17.43
CA LYS A 501 -1.52 37.25 -16.19
C LYS A 501 -1.79 35.76 -16.42
N SER A 502 -1.65 35.26 -17.64
CA SER A 502 -1.78 33.84 -17.95
C SER A 502 -0.68 33.04 -17.26
N ILE A 503 -1.05 31.99 -16.54
CA ILE A 503 -0.08 31.09 -15.87
C ILE A 503 0.60 30.14 -16.87
N HIS A 504 0.04 30.01 -18.07
CA HIS A 504 0.56 29.20 -19.16
C HIS A 504 -0.05 29.69 -20.48
N GLU A 505 0.63 29.53 -21.62
CA GLU A 505 0.12 29.93 -22.95
C GLU A 505 -1.17 29.20 -23.36
N ASN A 506 -1.38 28.00 -22.82
CA ASN A 506 -2.58 27.19 -23.01
C ASN A 506 -3.63 27.38 -21.89
N PHE A 507 -3.40 28.29 -20.95
CA PHE A 507 -4.39 28.63 -19.93
C PHE A 507 -4.57 30.15 -19.85
N PRO A 508 -5.30 30.74 -20.83
CA PRO A 508 -5.49 32.18 -20.91
C PRO A 508 -6.15 32.73 -19.65
N PHE A 509 -5.64 33.85 -19.15
CA PHE A 509 -6.28 34.55 -18.05
C PHE A 509 -7.42 35.42 -18.56
N HIS A 510 -8.65 35.01 -18.26
CA HIS A 510 -9.84 35.81 -18.51
C HIS A 510 -10.09 36.78 -17.33
N PRO A 511 -10.09 38.11 -17.54
CA PRO A 511 -10.21 39.07 -16.45
C PRO A 511 -11.61 39.14 -15.86
N HIS A 512 -12.65 38.75 -16.59
CA HIS A 512 -14.05 38.80 -16.14
C HIS A 512 -14.49 40.15 -15.54
N ASP A 513 -13.91 41.25 -16.00
CA ASP A 513 -14.14 42.62 -15.52
C ASP A 513 -15.30 43.32 -16.26
N ARG A 514 -15.66 42.84 -17.45
CA ARG A 514 -16.77 43.34 -18.25
C ARG A 514 -17.50 42.22 -19.01
N ASP A 515 -18.60 42.58 -19.65
CA ASP A 515 -19.33 41.75 -20.61
C ASP A 515 -19.18 42.36 -22.00
N GLU A 516 -18.80 41.54 -22.98
CA GLU A 516 -18.74 41.87 -24.40
C GLU A 516 -19.74 40.97 -25.14
N TYR A 517 -21.03 41.27 -25.06
CA TYR A 517 -22.08 40.44 -25.68
C TYR A 517 -21.86 40.22 -27.18
N VAL A 518 -22.35 39.09 -27.68
CA VAL A 518 -22.18 38.63 -29.06
C VAL A 518 -23.43 39.00 -29.85
N THR A 519 -23.28 39.47 -31.10
CA THR A 519 -24.44 39.71 -31.96
C THR A 519 -25.03 38.35 -32.37
N PRO A 520 -26.36 38.11 -32.25
CA PRO A 520 -26.94 36.85 -32.69
C PRO A 520 -26.56 36.50 -34.15
N GLY A 521 -26.04 35.29 -34.36
CA GLY A 521 -25.53 34.78 -35.63
C GLY A 521 -24.05 35.11 -35.93
N GLU A 522 -23.41 35.99 -35.16
CA GLU A 522 -21.99 36.34 -35.30
C GLU A 522 -21.09 35.16 -34.89
N ILE A 523 -20.05 34.90 -35.68
CA ILE A 523 -19.03 33.89 -35.34
C ILE A 523 -18.04 34.51 -34.36
N VAL A 524 -18.00 33.98 -33.14
CA VAL A 524 -17.09 34.42 -32.08
C VAL A 524 -15.98 33.40 -31.86
N LYS A 525 -14.75 33.87 -31.73
CA LYS A 525 -13.59 33.06 -31.32
C LYS A 525 -13.49 33.00 -29.80
N LEU A 526 -13.40 31.80 -29.25
CA LEU A 526 -13.17 31.55 -27.83
C LEU A 526 -11.87 30.76 -27.66
N GLU A 527 -10.96 31.24 -26.80
CA GLU A 527 -9.79 30.49 -26.35
C GLU A 527 -10.03 30.01 -24.92
N ILE A 528 -10.25 28.72 -24.75
CA ILE A 528 -10.71 28.11 -23.50
C ILE A 528 -9.59 27.26 -22.92
N GLY A 529 -9.06 27.69 -21.77
CA GLY A 529 -8.15 26.86 -20.97
C GLY A 529 -8.87 25.64 -20.41
N ILE A 530 -8.30 24.46 -20.64
CA ILE A 530 -8.81 23.20 -20.10
C ILE A 530 -7.96 22.83 -18.90
N TRP A 531 -8.59 22.32 -17.85
CA TRP A 531 -7.86 21.88 -16.67
C TRP A 531 -6.82 20.82 -17.02
N ALA A 532 -5.72 20.82 -16.26
CA ALA A 532 -4.60 19.94 -16.52
C ALA A 532 -5.04 18.47 -16.56
N MET A 533 -4.32 17.68 -17.36
CA MET A 533 -4.61 16.26 -17.55
C MET A 533 -3.34 15.44 -17.47
N GLY A 534 -3.50 14.17 -17.10
CA GLY A 534 -2.48 13.13 -17.18
C GLY A 534 -3.14 11.81 -17.52
N VAL A 535 -3.24 11.47 -18.81
CA VAL A 535 -3.96 10.28 -19.29
C VAL A 535 -3.08 9.50 -20.26
N GLU A 536 -3.05 8.18 -20.09
CA GLU A 536 -2.42 7.25 -21.04
C GLU A 536 -3.50 6.57 -21.91
N TYR A 537 -3.21 6.48 -23.20
CA TYR A 537 -4.01 5.85 -24.23
C TYR A 537 -3.22 4.68 -24.83
N GLU A 538 -3.83 3.51 -24.91
CA GLU A 538 -3.32 2.37 -25.67
C GLU A 538 -3.49 2.58 -27.17
N ALA A 539 -2.76 1.81 -27.98
CA ALA A 539 -2.98 1.80 -29.42
C ALA A 539 -4.42 1.37 -29.73
N GLY A 540 -5.10 2.12 -30.60
CA GLY A 540 -6.51 1.91 -30.95
C GLY A 540 -7.50 2.69 -30.06
N GLU A 541 -7.11 3.11 -28.85
CA GLU A 541 -7.94 4.01 -28.04
C GLU A 541 -7.98 5.41 -28.64
N SER A 542 -8.97 6.20 -28.23
CA SER A 542 -9.19 7.53 -28.81
C SER A 542 -9.38 8.61 -27.76
N VAL A 543 -8.96 9.83 -28.10
CA VAL A 543 -9.40 11.05 -27.43
C VAL A 543 -10.59 11.63 -28.20
N ARG A 544 -11.65 12.04 -27.49
CA ARG A 544 -12.78 12.77 -28.07
C ARG A 544 -12.90 14.13 -27.40
N VAL A 545 -12.92 15.19 -28.19
CA VAL A 545 -13.21 16.55 -27.74
C VAL A 545 -14.68 16.83 -27.99
N GLU A 546 -15.41 17.20 -26.95
CA GLU A 546 -16.84 17.50 -27.03
C GLU A 546 -17.10 18.96 -26.66
N VAL A 547 -17.91 19.65 -27.46
CA VAL A 547 -18.36 21.02 -27.21
C VAL A 547 -19.84 20.99 -26.84
N HIS A 548 -20.14 21.40 -25.61
CA HIS A 548 -21.48 21.37 -25.00
C HIS A 548 -21.98 22.78 -24.68
N GLY A 549 -23.30 22.94 -24.57
CA GLY A 549 -23.97 24.17 -24.13
C GLY A 549 -24.31 24.19 -22.63
N ASN A 550 -24.25 23.04 -21.98
CA ASN A 550 -24.50 22.86 -20.55
C ASN A 550 -23.40 21.99 -19.93
N SER A 551 -23.36 21.90 -18.60
CA SER A 551 -22.35 21.12 -17.90
C SER A 551 -22.51 19.61 -18.18
N PRO A 552 -21.50 18.93 -18.78
CA PRO A 552 -21.47 17.49 -18.97
C PRO A 552 -21.07 16.70 -17.71
N ALA A 553 -21.10 17.32 -16.53
CA ALA A 553 -20.81 16.66 -15.26
C ALA A 553 -21.84 15.57 -14.95
N LEU A 554 -21.44 14.54 -14.22
CA LEU A 554 -22.35 13.48 -13.77
C LEU A 554 -23.37 14.05 -12.76
N ARG A 555 -24.64 13.71 -12.92
CA ARG A 555 -25.74 14.22 -12.08
C ARG A 555 -26.04 13.38 -10.83
N GLY A 556 -25.22 12.38 -10.48
CA GLY A 556 -25.49 11.48 -9.33
C GLY A 556 -25.29 12.10 -7.94
N GLU A 557 -24.62 13.25 -7.84
CA GLU A 557 -24.35 13.96 -6.58
C GLU A 557 -25.47 14.90 -6.14
N PHE A 558 -26.22 15.44 -7.10
CA PHE A 558 -27.14 16.56 -6.92
C PHE A 558 -28.53 16.15 -7.41
N LYS A 559 -29.59 16.86 -7.02
CA LYS A 559 -30.93 16.60 -7.58
C LYS A 559 -30.88 16.73 -9.11
N GLU A 560 -31.57 15.83 -9.81
CA GLU A 560 -31.61 15.79 -11.28
C GLU A 560 -32.08 17.13 -11.91
N ASP A 561 -32.85 17.90 -11.14
CA ASP A 561 -33.44 19.20 -11.47
C ASP A 561 -32.52 20.40 -11.19
N ASN A 562 -31.20 20.23 -11.11
CA ASN A 562 -30.27 21.37 -11.12
C ASN A 562 -30.29 22.01 -12.51
N GLU A 563 -31.38 22.70 -12.84
CA GLU A 563 -31.41 23.75 -13.84
C GLU A 563 -30.36 24.76 -13.35
N PHE A 564 -29.20 24.83 -14.02
CA PHE A 564 -28.22 25.88 -13.79
C PHE A 564 -28.93 27.21 -14.05
N SER A 565 -29.55 27.79 -13.03
CA SER A 565 -30.36 28.98 -13.16
C SER A 565 -29.43 30.13 -13.56
N GLY A 566 -29.59 30.67 -14.78
CA GLY A 566 -28.74 31.73 -15.31
C GLY A 566 -27.69 31.32 -16.34
N LEU A 567 -27.84 30.15 -16.99
CA LEU A 567 -27.11 29.86 -18.24
C LEU A 567 -27.44 30.90 -19.32
N ALA A 568 -26.43 31.22 -20.13
CA ALA A 568 -26.56 32.03 -21.34
C ALA A 568 -26.89 31.17 -22.58
N SER A 569 -26.80 29.85 -22.46
CA SER A 569 -27.08 28.91 -23.55
C SER A 569 -28.56 28.85 -23.88
N HIS A 570 -28.88 29.15 -25.13
CA HIS A 570 -30.22 29.12 -25.68
C HIS A 570 -30.18 28.65 -27.13
N GLY A 571 -31.13 27.81 -27.52
CA GLY A 571 -31.27 27.35 -28.89
C GLY A 571 -30.08 26.55 -29.41
N ARG A 572 -29.88 26.59 -30.73
CA ARG A 572 -28.83 25.78 -31.39
C ARG A 572 -27.53 26.55 -31.52
N HIS A 573 -26.46 25.98 -30.98
CA HIS A 573 -25.10 26.47 -31.18
C HIS A 573 -24.48 25.82 -32.43
N GLN A 574 -23.66 26.57 -33.15
CA GLN A 574 -22.84 26.10 -34.27
C GLN A 574 -21.37 26.09 -33.88
N VAL A 575 -20.63 25.04 -34.23
CA VAL A 575 -19.17 24.94 -34.11
C VAL A 575 -18.58 24.89 -35.50
N TYR A 576 -17.74 25.86 -35.85
CA TYR A 576 -17.20 26.01 -37.20
C TYR A 576 -15.91 25.22 -37.41
N ILE A 577 -15.75 24.71 -38.64
CA ILE A 577 -14.70 23.81 -39.10
C ILE A 577 -14.08 24.39 -40.37
N GLY A 578 -12.75 24.40 -40.44
CA GLY A 578 -12.00 24.77 -41.64
C GLY A 578 -12.08 26.26 -42.03
N GLY A 579 -11.46 26.58 -43.16
CA GLY A 579 -11.35 27.95 -43.68
C GLY A 579 -10.71 28.92 -42.68
N GLU A 580 -11.24 30.14 -42.60
CA GLU A 580 -10.78 31.18 -41.64
C GLU A 580 -11.20 30.88 -40.18
N HIS A 581 -12.15 29.96 -39.97
CA HIS A 581 -12.76 29.63 -38.68
C HIS A 581 -12.42 28.21 -38.21
N ALA A 582 -11.15 27.83 -38.37
CA ALA A 582 -10.68 26.48 -38.08
C ALA A 582 -10.54 26.23 -36.56
N SER A 583 -11.63 25.74 -35.95
CA SER A 583 -11.63 25.29 -34.55
C SER A 583 -10.63 24.16 -34.34
N HIS A 584 -9.93 24.16 -33.20
CA HIS A 584 -8.91 23.17 -32.88
C HIS A 584 -8.70 23.00 -31.37
N ILE A 585 -8.12 21.87 -31.00
CA ILE A 585 -7.64 21.55 -29.66
C ILE A 585 -6.11 21.52 -29.66
N ILE A 586 -5.49 22.03 -28.59
CA ILE A 586 -4.07 21.90 -28.30
C ILE A 586 -3.92 20.86 -27.20
N LEU A 587 -3.33 19.71 -27.54
CA LEU A 587 -3.16 18.57 -26.63
C LEU A 587 -1.69 18.41 -26.18
N PRO A 588 -1.44 18.06 -24.91
CA PRO A 588 -0.10 17.99 -24.34
C PRO A 588 0.56 16.61 -24.55
N PHE A 589 1.15 16.33 -25.70
CA PHE A 589 1.80 15.05 -25.98
C PHE A 589 3.09 14.91 -25.16
N ALA A 590 3.05 14.08 -24.13
CA ALA A 590 4.22 13.72 -23.35
C ALA A 590 4.83 12.45 -23.94
N LYS A 591 6.05 12.53 -24.48
CA LYS A 591 6.79 11.33 -24.89
C LYS A 591 6.91 10.40 -23.69
N ILE A 592 6.47 9.16 -23.86
CA ILE A 592 6.64 8.13 -22.84
C ILE A 592 8.14 7.95 -22.65
N GLN A 593 8.67 8.40 -21.51
CA GLN A 593 10.06 8.17 -21.19
C GLN A 593 10.29 6.65 -21.16
N LYS A 594 11.22 6.13 -21.96
CA LYS A 594 11.95 4.93 -21.55
C LYS A 594 12.78 5.39 -20.38
N ASN A 595 12.37 5.06 -19.15
CA ASN A 595 12.93 5.66 -17.95
C ASN A 595 14.46 5.82 -18.01
N PRO A 596 14.98 7.04 -17.76
CA PRO A 596 16.37 7.20 -17.37
C PRO A 596 16.51 6.61 -15.97
N ALA A 597 16.89 5.34 -15.88
CA ALA A 597 17.40 4.67 -14.67
C ALA A 597 16.80 5.18 -13.33
N GLY A 598 15.49 5.01 -13.15
CA GLY A 598 14.78 5.34 -11.91
C GLY A 598 13.27 5.13 -12.05
N SER A 599 12.77 4.00 -11.53
CA SER A 599 11.35 3.68 -11.24
C SER A 599 10.29 3.66 -12.36
N ALA A 600 10.58 2.98 -13.46
CA ALA A 600 9.73 1.89 -13.96
C ALA A 600 10.66 1.03 -14.81
N LYS A 601 11.31 0.07 -14.14
CA LYS A 601 11.86 -1.08 -14.84
C LYS A 601 10.67 -1.72 -15.58
N MET A 602 10.87 -2.16 -16.81
CA MET A 602 10.11 -3.30 -17.34
C MET A 602 9.98 -4.28 -16.19
N ALA A 603 8.76 -4.54 -15.72
CA ALA A 603 8.52 -5.40 -14.58
C ALA A 603 9.38 -6.65 -14.77
N PHE A 604 10.36 -6.86 -13.90
CA PHE A 604 11.20 -8.04 -13.96
C PHE A 604 10.30 -9.19 -13.51
N LYS A 605 9.56 -9.75 -14.47
CA LYS A 605 8.59 -10.79 -14.21
C LYS A 605 9.34 -12.11 -14.21
N ILE A 606 9.44 -12.69 -13.02
CA ILE A 606 10.01 -14.01 -12.85
C ILE A 606 8.98 -15.01 -13.38
N ASN A 607 9.30 -15.65 -14.50
CA ASN A 607 8.51 -16.76 -15.00
C ASN A 607 8.74 -17.97 -14.08
N VAL A 608 7.70 -18.34 -13.34
CA VAL A 608 7.71 -19.53 -12.49
C VAL A 608 7.25 -20.72 -13.34
N SER A 609 8.14 -21.69 -13.56
CA SER A 609 7.76 -22.96 -14.19
C SER A 609 6.68 -23.65 -13.37
N ALA A 610 5.75 -24.34 -14.04
CA ALA A 610 4.72 -25.15 -13.38
C ALA A 610 5.30 -26.18 -12.40
N ASP A 611 6.53 -26.64 -12.65
CA ASP A 611 7.23 -27.63 -11.83
C ASP A 611 8.12 -27.02 -10.73
N SER A 612 8.18 -25.69 -10.63
CA SER A 612 9.01 -25.05 -9.61
C SER A 612 8.47 -25.32 -8.20
N PRO A 613 9.34 -25.68 -7.24
CA PRO A 613 8.95 -25.76 -5.82
C PRO A 613 8.72 -24.37 -5.20
N PHE A 614 9.19 -23.31 -5.85
CA PHE A 614 9.17 -21.94 -5.34
C PHE A 614 8.11 -21.11 -6.09
N THR A 615 6.88 -21.25 -5.65
CA THR A 615 5.69 -20.57 -6.20
C THR A 615 5.38 -19.27 -5.46
N LEU A 616 4.44 -18.48 -6.00
CA LEU A 616 3.90 -17.29 -5.31
C LEU A 616 3.11 -17.66 -4.04
N ASP A 617 2.58 -18.88 -3.97
CA ASP A 617 1.95 -19.40 -2.76
C ASP A 617 2.98 -19.80 -1.69
N ASN A 618 4.26 -19.96 -2.07
CA ASN A 618 5.32 -20.37 -1.15
C ASN A 618 6.02 -19.18 -0.50
N VAL A 619 6.87 -18.49 -1.26
CA VAL A 619 7.75 -17.39 -0.79
C VAL A 619 8.51 -17.79 0.50
N PRO A 620 9.37 -18.83 0.45
CA PRO A 620 10.10 -19.32 1.61
C PRO A 620 11.35 -18.47 1.88
N PHE A 621 11.84 -18.47 3.12
CA PHE A 621 12.97 -17.62 3.53
C PHE A 621 14.26 -18.42 3.70
N GLY A 622 15.39 -17.83 3.31
CA GLY A 622 16.70 -18.45 3.41
C GLY A 622 17.81 -17.40 3.54
N VAL A 623 19.06 -17.86 3.60
CA VAL A 623 20.25 -16.99 3.69
C VAL A 623 21.22 -17.35 2.57
N ILE A 624 21.65 -16.33 1.83
CA ILE A 624 22.51 -16.45 0.66
C ILE A 624 23.75 -15.57 0.78
N SER A 625 24.80 -15.93 0.04
CA SER A 625 25.83 -15.00 -0.43
C SER A 625 26.11 -15.28 -1.91
N THR A 626 26.88 -14.42 -2.56
CA THR A 626 27.35 -14.64 -3.93
C THR A 626 28.87 -14.55 -3.97
N GLU A 627 29.47 -14.96 -5.09
CA GLU A 627 30.91 -14.73 -5.30
C GLU A 627 31.25 -13.23 -5.33
N SER A 628 30.35 -12.41 -5.90
CA SER A 628 30.50 -10.95 -5.98
C SER A 628 30.25 -10.22 -4.66
N ASP A 629 29.44 -10.79 -3.77
CA ASP A 629 29.17 -10.27 -2.43
C ASP A 629 29.18 -11.43 -1.42
N PRO A 630 30.33 -11.68 -0.78
CA PRO A 630 30.50 -12.80 0.14
C PRO A 630 29.78 -12.60 1.48
N LYS A 631 29.18 -11.42 1.73
CA LYS A 631 28.42 -11.18 2.95
C LYS A 631 27.10 -11.95 2.90
N ALA A 632 26.89 -12.83 3.89
CA ALA A 632 25.64 -13.55 4.06
C ALA A 632 24.49 -12.59 4.40
N ARG A 633 23.34 -12.78 3.76
CA ARG A 633 22.13 -11.97 3.93
C ARG A 633 20.87 -12.77 3.61
N CYS A 634 19.74 -12.30 4.12
CA CYS A 634 18.47 -12.98 3.96
C CYS A 634 17.90 -12.81 2.54
N ALA A 635 17.24 -13.85 2.06
CA ALA A 635 16.58 -13.90 0.76
C ALA A 635 15.25 -14.65 0.84
N THR A 636 14.43 -14.51 -0.21
CA THR A 636 13.30 -15.42 -0.49
C THR A 636 13.46 -16.08 -1.85
N ALA A 637 12.92 -17.28 -2.07
CA ALA A 637 12.99 -17.96 -3.37
C ALA A 637 11.70 -17.78 -4.20
N LEU A 638 11.86 -17.62 -5.52
CA LEU A 638 10.77 -17.68 -6.50
C LEU A 638 11.29 -18.19 -7.86
N GLY A 639 10.67 -19.23 -8.41
CA GLY A 639 11.10 -19.83 -9.67
C GLY A 639 12.54 -20.32 -9.59
N GLU A 640 13.40 -19.79 -10.46
CA GLU A 640 14.84 -20.08 -10.49
C GLU A 640 15.70 -19.00 -9.82
N TYR A 641 15.10 -18.09 -9.04
CA TYR A 641 15.77 -16.94 -8.47
C TYR A 641 15.67 -16.91 -6.94
N ALA A 642 16.75 -16.46 -6.30
CA ALA A 642 16.73 -15.93 -4.95
C ALA A 642 16.58 -14.41 -5.03
N ILE A 643 15.69 -13.86 -4.23
CA ILE A 643 15.42 -12.43 -4.11
C ILE A 643 16.14 -11.92 -2.88
N ASP A 644 17.16 -11.09 -3.09
CA ASP A 644 17.96 -10.45 -2.06
C ASP A 644 17.09 -9.45 -1.27
N LEU A 645 16.68 -9.85 -0.06
CA LEU A 645 15.76 -9.06 0.76
C LEU A 645 16.46 -7.83 1.35
N ALA A 646 17.76 -7.91 1.62
CA ALA A 646 18.53 -6.73 2.03
C ALA A 646 18.58 -5.70 0.90
N ALA A 647 18.86 -6.11 -0.33
CA ALA A 647 18.83 -5.20 -1.48
C ALA A 647 17.42 -4.65 -1.74
N TYR A 648 16.39 -5.48 -1.59
CA TYR A 648 14.99 -5.08 -1.80
C TYR A 648 14.53 -4.02 -0.80
N TRP A 649 14.86 -4.19 0.49
CA TRP A 649 14.43 -3.30 1.56
C TRP A 649 15.34 -2.09 1.79
N LYS A 650 16.51 -2.02 1.15
CA LYS A 650 17.52 -0.97 1.39
C LYS A 650 16.98 0.46 1.33
N ASP A 651 16.11 0.73 0.37
CA ASP A 651 15.52 2.05 0.12
C ASP A 651 13.99 2.03 0.31
N ARG A 652 13.45 1.03 1.04
CA ARG A 652 12.01 0.85 1.29
C ARG A 652 11.72 0.87 2.79
N THR A 653 10.63 1.51 3.17
CA THR A 653 10.17 1.59 4.56
C THR A 653 9.01 0.62 4.82
N TYR A 654 9.01 -0.04 5.98
CA TYR A 654 7.90 -0.87 6.44
C TYR A 654 7.38 -0.33 7.77
N ASN A 655 6.18 0.27 7.73
CA ASN A 655 5.70 1.17 8.78
C ASN A 655 5.07 0.47 10.00
N GLN A 656 4.97 -0.87 9.99
CA GLN A 656 4.40 -1.64 11.12
C GLN A 656 5.47 -2.24 12.04
N LEU A 657 6.76 -2.04 11.78
CA LEU A 657 7.82 -2.44 12.70
C LEU A 657 7.91 -1.42 13.84
N GLU A 658 7.70 -1.87 15.06
CA GLU A 658 7.96 -1.08 16.25
C GLU A 658 9.46 -1.12 16.61
N GLY A 659 10.01 0.02 17.03
CA GLY A 659 11.42 0.16 17.42
C GLY A 659 12.33 0.76 16.34
N SER A 660 13.65 0.71 16.57
CA SER A 660 14.64 1.44 15.78
C SER A 660 15.23 0.66 14.60
N LYS A 661 14.82 -0.59 14.38
CA LYS A 661 15.35 -1.46 13.31
C LYS A 661 14.39 -1.53 12.13
N SER A 662 14.90 -1.31 10.93
CA SER A 662 14.16 -1.48 9.67
C SER A 662 14.20 -2.93 9.17
N LEU A 663 13.32 -3.30 8.22
CA LEU A 663 13.45 -4.60 7.53
C LEU A 663 14.77 -4.73 6.78
N TYR A 664 15.38 -3.62 6.32
CA TYR A 664 16.73 -3.66 5.79
C TYR A 664 17.73 -4.14 6.84
N ASP A 665 17.70 -3.59 8.05
CA ASP A 665 18.63 -3.97 9.13
C ASP A 665 18.47 -5.43 9.53
N ILE A 666 17.23 -5.93 9.54
CA ILE A 666 16.91 -7.33 9.85
C ILE A 666 17.42 -8.26 8.73
N PHE A 667 17.07 -7.99 7.47
CA PHE A 667 17.42 -8.88 6.36
C PHE A 667 18.86 -8.77 5.88
N ASN A 668 19.56 -7.67 6.20
CA ASN A 668 20.99 -7.50 5.94
C ASN A 668 21.88 -8.28 6.94
N GLN A 669 21.28 -9.09 7.80
CA GLN A 669 21.96 -10.05 8.67
C GLN A 669 22.13 -11.39 7.95
N GLY A 670 23.18 -12.11 8.31
CA GLY A 670 23.44 -13.47 7.83
C GLY A 670 22.59 -14.54 8.53
N SER A 671 21.40 -14.19 9.02
CA SER A 671 20.52 -15.09 9.76
C SER A 671 19.08 -14.57 9.85
N LEU A 672 18.11 -15.48 9.84
CA LEU A 672 16.69 -15.15 9.97
C LEU A 672 16.20 -15.00 11.42
N ASN A 673 17.04 -15.19 12.46
CA ASN A 673 16.60 -15.16 13.88
C ASN A 673 15.84 -13.87 14.22
N GLU A 674 16.35 -12.70 13.85
CA GLU A 674 15.66 -11.44 14.16
C GLU A 674 14.32 -11.31 13.43
N PHE A 675 14.23 -11.76 12.18
CA PHE A 675 12.96 -11.76 11.45
C PHE A 675 11.97 -12.75 12.08
N ALA A 676 12.43 -13.95 12.44
CA ALA A 676 11.60 -15.00 13.04
C ALA A 676 11.11 -14.63 14.45
N ALA A 677 11.86 -13.80 15.19
CA ALA A 677 11.48 -13.30 16.51
C ALA A 677 10.35 -12.26 16.47
N LEU A 678 10.06 -11.66 15.30
CA LEU A 678 8.94 -10.74 15.15
C LEU A 678 7.60 -11.45 15.38
N ASP A 679 6.59 -10.67 15.76
CA ASP A 679 5.23 -11.17 15.88
C ASP A 679 4.76 -11.84 14.59
N TRP A 680 3.96 -12.90 14.75
CA TRP A 680 3.47 -13.68 13.62
C TRP A 680 2.68 -12.82 12.64
N SER A 681 1.86 -11.87 13.11
CA SER A 681 1.16 -10.91 12.24
C SER A 681 2.11 -10.16 11.31
N ILE A 682 3.23 -9.64 11.83
CA ILE A 682 4.23 -8.91 11.06
C ILE A 682 4.89 -9.83 10.02
N ARG A 683 5.31 -11.03 10.42
CA ARG A 683 5.94 -11.99 9.50
C ARG A 683 5.00 -12.42 8.38
N SER A 684 3.73 -12.66 8.71
CA SER A 684 2.67 -13.03 7.77
C SER A 684 2.42 -11.91 6.76
N ASP A 685 2.37 -10.66 7.23
CA ASP A 685 2.16 -9.49 6.38
C ASP A 685 3.36 -9.18 5.49
N VAL A 686 4.59 -9.32 5.98
CA VAL A 686 5.80 -9.22 5.15
C VAL A 686 5.81 -10.27 4.05
N ARG A 687 5.45 -11.53 4.35
CA ARG A 687 5.36 -12.59 3.33
C ARG A 687 4.29 -12.27 2.29
N LYS A 688 3.09 -11.85 2.69
CA LYS A 688 2.01 -11.46 1.76
C LYS A 688 2.44 -10.28 0.88
N HIS A 689 3.08 -9.27 1.48
CA HIS A 689 3.61 -8.12 0.76
C HIS A 689 4.60 -8.55 -0.32
N LEU A 690 5.58 -9.40 0.02
CA LEU A 690 6.55 -9.92 -0.93
C LEU A 690 5.88 -10.73 -2.04
N ALA A 691 4.91 -11.58 -1.72
CA ALA A 691 4.15 -12.35 -2.71
C ALA A 691 3.40 -11.43 -3.69
N THR A 692 2.72 -10.38 -3.20
CA THR A 692 2.03 -9.39 -4.02
C THR A 692 3.01 -8.64 -4.94
N GLU A 693 4.13 -8.19 -4.41
CA GLU A 693 5.13 -7.41 -5.15
C GLU A 693 5.85 -8.25 -6.21
N LEU A 694 6.12 -9.52 -5.91
CA LEU A 694 6.65 -10.50 -6.84
C LEU A 694 5.65 -10.81 -7.96
N ALA A 695 4.36 -10.99 -7.63
CA ALA A 695 3.31 -11.23 -8.61
C ALA A 695 3.12 -10.04 -9.57
N ALA A 696 3.20 -8.82 -9.03
CA ALA A 696 3.12 -7.58 -9.79
C ALA A 696 4.40 -7.27 -10.60
N GLY A 697 5.52 -7.96 -10.31
CA GLY A 697 6.82 -7.69 -10.95
C GLY A 697 7.46 -6.38 -10.51
N ASN A 698 7.14 -5.91 -9.29
CA ASN A 698 7.65 -4.69 -8.67
C ASN A 698 9.00 -4.88 -7.96
N VAL A 699 9.54 -6.10 -7.99
CA VAL A 699 10.87 -6.42 -7.47
C VAL A 699 11.93 -5.99 -8.50
N PRO A 700 12.90 -5.14 -8.13
CA PRO A 700 13.95 -4.74 -9.04
C PRO A 700 14.77 -5.96 -9.50
N GLU A 701 15.08 -6.05 -10.80
CA GLU A 701 15.94 -7.11 -11.36
C GLU A 701 17.28 -7.27 -10.62
N SER A 702 17.82 -6.17 -10.10
CA SER A 702 19.07 -6.16 -9.31
C SER A 702 18.96 -6.91 -7.98
N CYS A 703 17.74 -7.17 -7.50
CA CYS A 703 17.49 -7.99 -6.32
C CYS A 703 17.36 -9.47 -6.67
N ALA A 704 17.16 -9.83 -7.94
CA ALA A 704 16.93 -11.21 -8.35
C ALA A 704 18.23 -11.87 -8.81
N ILE A 705 18.66 -12.89 -8.09
CA ILE A 705 19.91 -13.60 -8.31
C ILE A 705 19.57 -15.04 -8.70
N PRO A 706 20.06 -15.56 -9.84
CA PRO A 706 19.82 -16.96 -10.19
C PRO A 706 20.26 -17.91 -9.07
N LEU A 707 19.44 -18.89 -8.73
CA LEU A 707 19.72 -19.85 -7.63
C LEU A 707 21.03 -20.61 -7.85
N LYS A 708 21.40 -20.88 -9.10
CA LYS A 708 22.68 -21.51 -9.46
C LYS A 708 23.93 -20.65 -9.14
N SER A 709 23.72 -19.36 -8.87
CA SER A 709 24.79 -18.37 -8.63
C SER A 709 24.89 -17.97 -7.15
N VAL A 710 24.03 -18.51 -6.29
CA VAL A 710 24.10 -18.25 -4.84
C VAL A 710 24.80 -19.40 -4.12
N LYS A 711 25.50 -19.06 -3.04
CA LYS A 711 25.92 -20.00 -2.00
C LYS A 711 24.88 -19.94 -0.88
N MET A 712 24.26 -21.07 -0.59
CA MET A 712 23.34 -21.20 0.55
C MET A 712 24.10 -21.28 1.87
N HIS A 713 23.54 -20.66 2.91
CA HIS A 713 24.02 -20.76 4.29
C HIS A 713 22.96 -21.42 5.17
N ARG A 714 23.29 -21.65 6.44
CA ARG A 714 22.26 -22.01 7.42
C ARG A 714 21.24 -20.87 7.51
N PRO A 715 19.93 -21.15 7.45
CA PRO A 715 18.92 -20.09 7.42
C PRO A 715 18.79 -19.36 8.76
N MET A 716 19.16 -20.02 9.87
CA MET A 716 19.15 -19.45 11.22
C MET A 716 20.42 -19.84 11.98
N ALA A 717 20.78 -19.03 12.97
CA ALA A 717 21.69 -19.40 14.03
C ALA A 717 20.96 -20.35 14.97
N ILE A 718 21.49 -21.56 15.12
CA ILE A 718 20.86 -22.66 15.85
C ILE A 718 21.51 -22.77 17.23
N GLY A 719 20.81 -22.33 18.27
CA GLY A 719 21.28 -22.39 19.66
C GLY A 719 21.21 -23.82 20.20
N GLY A 720 20.02 -24.42 20.08
CA GLY A 720 19.69 -25.79 20.46
C GLY A 720 19.25 -26.62 19.26
N PHE A 721 19.61 -27.90 19.28
CA PHE A 721 19.06 -28.92 18.40
C PHE A 721 18.61 -30.10 19.26
N VAL A 722 17.34 -30.48 19.13
CA VAL A 722 16.83 -31.74 19.65
C VAL A 722 16.23 -32.55 18.53
N ASP A 723 16.27 -33.85 18.70
CA ASP A 723 15.74 -34.76 17.73
C ASP A 723 14.82 -35.78 18.40
N PHE A 724 13.68 -36.01 17.77
CA PHE A 724 12.59 -36.79 18.33
C PHE A 724 12.57 -38.22 17.78
N LEU A 725 11.76 -39.06 18.38
CA LEU A 725 11.40 -40.37 17.86
C LEU A 725 9.88 -40.50 17.91
N CYS A 726 9.22 -40.14 16.81
CA CYS A 726 7.76 -39.94 16.78
C CYS A 726 7.00 -40.71 15.70
N SER A 727 7.66 -41.49 14.83
CA SER A 727 6.97 -42.42 13.92
C SER A 727 6.79 -43.80 14.59
N LEU A 728 5.54 -44.25 14.71
CA LEU A 728 5.23 -45.56 15.27
C LEU A 728 5.71 -46.69 14.35
N GLU A 729 5.56 -46.51 13.05
CA GLU A 729 5.95 -47.47 12.02
C GLU A 729 7.46 -47.67 12.03
N HIS A 730 8.23 -46.58 12.12
CA HIS A 730 9.68 -46.64 12.26
C HIS A 730 10.08 -47.44 13.51
N CYS A 731 9.44 -47.18 14.66
CA CYS A 731 9.71 -47.95 15.89
C CYS A 731 9.34 -49.43 15.76
N LYS A 732 8.18 -49.75 15.16
CA LYS A 732 7.75 -51.14 14.91
C LYS A 732 8.73 -51.90 14.02
N ASN A 733 9.31 -51.22 13.03
CA ASN A 733 10.28 -51.81 12.11
C ASN A 733 11.66 -51.99 12.77
N CYS A 734 12.16 -50.97 13.48
CA CYS A 734 13.53 -50.93 13.97
C CYS A 734 13.73 -51.67 15.30
N ALA A 735 12.77 -51.61 16.23
CA ALA A 735 12.96 -52.18 17.56
C ALA A 735 13.23 -53.70 17.54
N PRO A 736 12.52 -54.53 16.75
CA PRO A 736 12.84 -55.95 16.62
C PRO A 736 14.23 -56.22 16.03
N LEU A 737 14.67 -55.39 15.07
CA LEU A 737 15.99 -55.49 14.45
C LEU A 737 17.13 -55.15 15.42
N ALA A 738 16.84 -54.30 16.42
CA ALA A 738 17.74 -53.97 17.52
C ALA A 738 17.65 -54.97 18.69
N GLY A 739 16.82 -56.02 18.59
CA GLY A 739 16.66 -57.06 19.61
C GLY A 739 15.67 -56.74 20.73
N GLY A 740 14.75 -55.79 20.50
CA GLY A 740 13.74 -55.35 21.47
C GLY A 740 12.32 -55.23 20.89
N ALA A 741 11.47 -54.47 21.58
CA ALA A 741 10.11 -54.11 21.15
C ALA A 741 9.90 -52.60 21.33
N VAL A 742 8.83 -52.05 20.75
CA VAL A 742 8.46 -50.64 20.97
C VAL A 742 8.28 -50.41 22.46
N SER A 743 9.02 -49.45 23.01
CA SER A 743 8.97 -49.17 24.44
C SER A 743 7.61 -48.59 24.83
N ASN A 744 7.08 -48.99 25.98
CA ASN A 744 5.74 -48.58 26.40
C ASN A 744 5.60 -47.05 26.55
N ASN A 745 6.67 -46.34 26.95
CA ASN A 745 6.65 -44.88 27.11
C ASN A 745 6.39 -44.14 25.78
N PHE A 746 6.73 -44.73 24.62
CA PHE A 746 6.47 -44.13 23.31
C PHE A 746 5.01 -43.75 23.12
N TYR A 747 4.08 -44.55 23.62
CA TYR A 747 2.64 -44.31 23.47
C TYR A 747 2.09 -43.19 24.35
N TYR A 748 2.87 -42.70 25.31
CA TYR A 748 2.43 -41.68 26.28
C TYR A 748 3.19 -40.35 26.19
N ALA A 749 4.37 -40.35 25.57
CA ALA A 749 5.18 -39.16 25.41
C ALA A 749 6.07 -39.24 24.16
N PRO A 750 6.22 -38.15 23.40
CA PRO A 750 7.17 -38.08 22.29
C PRO A 750 8.59 -38.13 22.86
N SER A 751 9.30 -39.23 22.55
CA SER A 751 10.68 -39.42 23.02
C SER A 751 11.62 -38.47 22.27
N VAL A 752 12.60 -37.91 22.98
CA VAL A 752 13.49 -36.86 22.46
C VAL A 752 14.87 -36.95 23.10
N TYR A 753 15.90 -36.56 22.35
CA TYR A 753 17.27 -36.41 22.86
C TYR A 753 17.90 -35.13 22.32
N ASN A 754 18.95 -34.63 22.99
CA ASN A 754 19.70 -33.48 22.49
C ASN A 754 20.63 -33.90 21.35
N GLY A 755 20.39 -33.34 20.17
CA GLY A 755 21.27 -33.47 19.02
C GLY A 755 22.46 -32.51 19.10
N ARG A 756 23.25 -32.46 18.03
CA ARG A 756 24.44 -31.60 17.95
C ARG A 756 24.25 -30.44 16.98
N SER A 757 23.98 -29.24 17.51
CA SER A 757 23.78 -28.04 16.68
C SER A 757 24.99 -27.63 15.83
N SER A 758 26.21 -27.91 16.30
CA SER A 758 27.44 -27.54 15.60
C SER A 758 27.72 -28.33 14.32
N SER A 759 27.08 -29.50 14.15
CA SER A 759 27.26 -30.38 12.98
C SER A 759 26.11 -30.28 11.98
N ILE A 760 25.19 -29.33 12.17
CA ILE A 760 24.14 -29.04 11.20
C ILE A 760 24.73 -28.24 10.04
N VAL A 761 24.56 -28.76 8.83
CA VAL A 761 25.05 -28.13 7.59
C VAL A 761 23.90 -27.89 6.61
N PRO A 762 23.91 -26.78 5.86
CA PRO A 762 22.92 -26.55 4.81
C PRO A 762 23.25 -27.43 3.59
N SER A 763 22.21 -27.91 2.92
CA SER A 763 22.31 -28.48 1.57
C SER A 763 23.02 -27.49 0.61
N PRO A 764 23.95 -27.92 -0.26
CA PRO A 764 24.31 -29.29 -0.59
C PRO A 764 25.62 -29.79 0.06
N GLU A 765 25.99 -29.29 1.24
CA GLU A 765 27.30 -29.63 1.83
C GLU A 765 27.45 -31.15 2.07
N PRO A 766 28.59 -31.74 1.67
CA PRO A 766 28.80 -33.17 1.78
C PRO A 766 29.07 -33.59 3.23
N VAL A 767 28.71 -34.82 3.56
CA VAL A 767 28.93 -35.42 4.88
C VAL A 767 30.01 -36.47 4.80
N ARG A 768 30.92 -36.48 5.77
CA ARG A 768 32.03 -37.44 5.80
C ARG A 768 31.65 -38.65 6.61
N ARG A 769 31.93 -39.85 6.07
CA ARG A 769 31.82 -41.10 6.83
C ARG A 769 32.64 -41.01 8.12
N PRO A 770 32.05 -41.24 9.30
CA PRO A 770 32.76 -41.16 10.56
C PRO A 770 33.61 -42.40 10.79
N HIS A 771 34.74 -42.20 11.47
CA HIS A 771 35.41 -43.25 12.21
C HIS A 771 34.79 -43.36 13.60
N GLY A 772 34.71 -44.57 14.13
CA GLY A 772 34.27 -44.77 15.51
C GLY A 772 34.54 -46.18 16.00
N ILE A 773 34.00 -46.49 17.17
CA ILE A 773 34.12 -47.81 17.78
C ILE A 773 32.92 -48.65 17.38
N ILE A 774 33.21 -49.76 16.70
CA ILE A 774 32.21 -50.75 16.33
C ILE A 774 32.44 -52.00 17.16
N TYR A 775 31.39 -52.52 17.77
CA TYR A 775 31.43 -53.82 18.42
C TYR A 775 31.14 -54.91 17.40
N ASP A 776 32.08 -55.83 17.23
CA ASP A 776 31.89 -57.00 16.39
C ASP A 776 31.36 -58.16 17.25
N PRO A 777 30.11 -58.62 17.05
CA PRO A 777 29.54 -59.74 17.80
C PRO A 777 30.29 -61.06 17.60
N ALA A 778 30.95 -61.26 16.45
CA ALA A 778 31.68 -62.48 16.14
C ALA A 778 32.98 -62.59 16.93
N THR A 779 33.74 -61.49 17.02
CA THR A 779 35.00 -61.44 17.78
C THR A 779 34.84 -60.98 19.23
N LYS A 780 33.65 -60.48 19.61
CA LYS A 780 33.30 -59.91 20.92
C LYS A 780 34.27 -58.80 21.38
N LYS A 781 34.81 -58.03 20.43
CA LYS A 781 35.76 -56.95 20.71
C LYS A 781 35.35 -55.65 20.00
N PRO A 782 35.50 -54.49 20.64
CA PRO A 782 35.38 -53.22 19.97
C PRO A 782 36.57 -52.99 19.02
N THR A 783 36.31 -52.42 17.84
CA THR A 783 37.34 -52.05 16.85
C THR A 783 37.13 -50.60 16.40
N PHE A 784 38.21 -49.83 16.32
CA PHE A 784 38.21 -48.51 15.72
C PHE A 784 38.34 -48.62 14.19
N CYS A 785 37.31 -48.22 13.45
CA CYS A 785 37.30 -48.25 11.99
C CYS A 785 36.23 -47.31 11.39
N PRO A 786 36.24 -47.05 10.07
CA PRO A 786 35.14 -46.37 9.41
C PRO A 786 33.81 -47.09 9.62
N SER A 787 32.71 -46.35 9.78
CA SER A 787 31.37 -46.92 9.79
C SER A 787 31.10 -47.74 8.52
N LYS A 788 30.57 -48.94 8.68
CA LYS A 788 30.12 -49.85 7.62
C LYS A 788 28.61 -49.76 7.39
N LYS A 789 27.87 -49.15 8.31
CA LYS A 789 26.40 -49.00 8.27
C LYS A 789 25.99 -47.54 8.29
N MET A 790 26.41 -46.80 7.25
CA MET A 790 25.98 -45.43 7.03
C MET A 790 24.57 -45.39 6.47
N ASP A 791 23.74 -44.52 7.04
CA ASP A 791 22.32 -44.45 6.75
C ASP A 791 21.84 -42.99 6.71
N PHE A 792 20.70 -42.77 6.06
CA PHE A 792 19.94 -41.53 6.13
C PHE A 792 18.76 -41.71 7.08
N GLU A 793 18.22 -40.60 7.58
CA GLU A 793 16.92 -40.56 8.23
C GLU A 793 16.06 -39.49 7.57
N LEU A 794 14.93 -39.89 6.98
CA LEU A 794 14.00 -38.97 6.34
C LEU A 794 13.22 -38.22 7.42
N GLU A 795 13.51 -36.93 7.58
CA GLU A 795 12.88 -36.09 8.60
C GLU A 795 12.47 -34.71 8.08
N MET A 796 11.71 -34.02 8.92
CA MET A 796 11.56 -32.58 8.82
C MET A 796 12.16 -31.91 10.06
N GLY A 797 12.66 -30.70 9.88
CA GLY A 797 13.11 -29.83 10.95
C GLY A 797 12.11 -28.71 11.19
N ILE A 798 11.82 -28.42 12.45
CA ILE A 798 10.94 -27.35 12.89
C ILE A 798 11.81 -26.23 13.46
N PHE A 799 11.71 -25.02 12.89
CA PHE A 799 12.39 -23.86 13.44
C PHE A 799 11.49 -23.10 14.40
N VAL A 800 12.01 -22.80 15.59
CA VAL A 800 11.30 -22.01 16.60
C VAL A 800 11.33 -20.51 16.25
N SER A 801 10.18 -19.85 16.31
CA SER A 801 10.03 -18.39 16.16
C SER A 801 10.04 -17.70 17.53
N LYS A 802 8.93 -17.80 18.26
CA LYS A 802 8.75 -17.19 19.57
C LYS A 802 9.46 -18.01 20.66
N PRO A 803 10.41 -17.44 21.42
CA PRO A 803 11.10 -18.17 22.46
C PRO A 803 10.16 -18.51 23.63
N VAL A 804 10.54 -19.51 24.41
CA VAL A 804 9.88 -19.94 25.64
C VAL A 804 10.88 -19.82 26.78
N PRO A 805 10.65 -18.94 27.78
CA PRO A 805 11.54 -18.80 28.93
C PRO A 805 11.69 -20.10 29.72
N ILE A 806 12.83 -20.27 30.38
CA ILE A 806 13.07 -21.40 31.28
C ILE A 806 12.03 -21.44 32.41
N GLY A 807 11.50 -22.63 32.70
CA GLY A 807 10.45 -22.83 33.70
C GLY A 807 9.03 -22.57 33.20
N GLU A 808 8.86 -22.00 32.00
CA GLU A 808 7.56 -21.85 31.36
C GLU A 808 7.22 -23.06 30.48
N ARG A 809 5.93 -23.20 30.18
CA ARG A 809 5.38 -24.23 29.30
C ARG A 809 4.41 -23.58 28.34
N ILE A 810 4.30 -24.13 27.14
CA ILE A 810 3.29 -23.68 26.17
C ILE A 810 2.11 -24.63 26.15
N SER A 811 0.93 -24.11 25.80
CA SER A 811 -0.23 -24.96 25.52
C SER A 811 -0.14 -25.51 24.09
N ILE A 812 -0.81 -26.65 23.83
CA ILE A 812 -0.89 -27.23 22.49
C ILE A 812 -1.57 -26.29 21.48
N GLU A 813 -2.49 -25.44 21.95
CA GLU A 813 -3.19 -24.44 21.12
C GLU A 813 -2.24 -23.31 20.68
N ASP A 814 -1.24 -22.98 21.51
CA ASP A 814 -0.26 -21.94 21.21
C ASP A 814 0.91 -22.45 20.36
N ALA A 815 1.08 -23.78 20.24
CA ALA A 815 2.26 -24.40 19.61
C ALA A 815 2.55 -23.88 18.20
N ALA A 816 1.52 -23.65 17.37
CA ALA A 816 1.66 -23.10 16.03
C ALA A 816 2.33 -21.71 16.03
N SER A 817 2.01 -20.86 17.01
CA SER A 817 2.56 -19.51 17.12
C SER A 817 4.05 -19.48 17.47
N HIS A 818 4.58 -20.57 18.03
CA HIS A 818 5.99 -20.75 18.36
C HIS A 818 6.81 -21.34 17.21
N ILE A 819 6.19 -21.71 16.10
CA ILE A 819 6.87 -22.25 14.92
C ILE A 819 7.06 -21.14 13.89
N PHE A 820 8.29 -20.98 13.39
CA PHE A 820 8.57 -20.11 12.24
C PHE A 820 8.19 -20.82 10.94
N GLY A 821 8.64 -22.06 10.79
CA GLY A 821 8.41 -22.88 9.61
C GLY A 821 9.19 -24.18 9.65
N PHE A 822 9.20 -24.85 8.51
CA PHE A 822 9.73 -26.20 8.35
C PHE A 822 10.83 -26.26 7.29
N VAL A 823 11.78 -27.17 7.48
CA VAL A 823 12.79 -27.58 6.50
C VAL A 823 12.79 -29.10 6.36
N LEU A 824 13.36 -29.62 5.27
CA LEU A 824 13.76 -31.02 5.22
C LEU A 824 14.98 -31.22 6.10
N LEU A 825 15.07 -32.37 6.76
CA LEU A 825 16.19 -32.72 7.63
C LEU A 825 16.64 -34.16 7.35
N ASN A 826 17.95 -34.36 7.21
CA ASN A 826 18.57 -35.68 7.15
C ASN A 826 19.51 -35.85 8.34
N ASP A 827 19.10 -36.67 9.31
CA ASP A 827 19.93 -36.97 10.47
C ASP A 827 20.80 -38.20 10.22
N TRP A 828 21.95 -37.95 9.59
CA TRP A 828 22.85 -38.99 9.14
C TRP A 828 23.25 -39.92 10.28
N SER A 829 23.17 -41.22 10.03
CA SER A 829 23.24 -42.22 11.08
C SER A 829 24.27 -43.29 10.78
N ALA A 830 25.27 -43.41 11.65
CA ALA A 830 26.22 -44.52 11.64
C ALA A 830 25.73 -45.64 12.58
N ARG A 831 24.84 -46.50 12.06
CA ARG A 831 24.04 -47.47 12.84
C ARG A 831 24.89 -48.46 13.66
N ASP A 832 26.08 -48.78 13.17
CA ASP A 832 27.02 -49.69 13.83
C ASP A 832 27.79 -49.07 14.99
N LEU A 833 28.12 -47.77 14.90
CA LEU A 833 28.61 -46.99 16.03
C LEU A 833 27.50 -46.85 17.08
N GLN A 834 26.28 -46.52 16.63
CA GLN A 834 25.12 -46.33 17.48
C GLN A 834 24.85 -47.58 18.33
N ALA A 835 24.85 -48.76 17.71
CA ALA A 835 24.61 -50.02 18.40
C ALA A 835 25.58 -50.28 19.56
N PHE A 836 26.81 -49.74 19.50
CA PHE A 836 27.80 -49.87 20.57
C PHE A 836 27.63 -48.82 21.68
N GLU A 837 27.34 -47.56 21.34
CA GLU A 837 27.36 -46.44 22.30
C GLU A 837 25.99 -46.08 22.91
N MET A 838 24.89 -46.51 22.29
CA MET A 838 23.54 -46.03 22.61
C MET A 838 23.09 -46.31 24.06
N ASN A 839 23.61 -47.36 24.70
CA ASN A 839 23.23 -47.70 26.07
C ASN A 839 24.27 -47.19 27.10
N PRO A 840 23.85 -46.49 28.18
CA PRO A 840 22.48 -46.08 28.53
C PRO A 840 22.11 -44.64 28.09
N LEU A 841 23.01 -43.89 27.46
CA LEU A 841 22.91 -42.44 27.34
C LEU A 841 22.25 -41.94 26.04
N GLY A 842 21.89 -42.83 25.13
CA GLY A 842 21.39 -42.48 23.80
C GLY A 842 22.49 -42.33 22.75
N PRO A 843 22.13 -42.02 21.49
CA PRO A 843 23.08 -41.84 20.40
C PRO A 843 23.95 -40.60 20.63
N PHE A 844 25.22 -40.65 20.20
CA PHE A 844 26.14 -39.52 20.36
C PHE A 844 27.03 -39.32 19.14
N HIS A 845 28.15 -40.03 19.01
CA HIS A 845 29.04 -39.93 17.84
C HIS A 845 28.37 -40.43 16.56
N SER A 846 27.45 -41.38 16.68
CA SER A 846 26.73 -41.98 15.56
C SER A 846 25.75 -41.04 14.87
N LYS A 847 25.51 -39.84 15.44
CA LYS A 847 24.63 -38.78 14.92
C LYS A 847 25.36 -37.43 14.85
N GLY A 848 26.15 -37.11 15.89
CA GLY A 848 26.85 -35.83 16.04
C GLY A 848 27.96 -35.55 15.01
N PHE A 849 28.19 -36.43 14.04
CA PHE A 849 29.12 -36.21 12.95
C PHE A 849 28.51 -35.38 11.81
N GLY A 850 27.19 -35.33 11.67
CA GLY A 850 26.56 -34.55 10.61
C GLY A 850 25.04 -34.67 10.56
N THR A 851 24.36 -33.54 10.42
CA THR A 851 22.93 -33.44 10.10
C THR A 851 22.81 -32.45 8.94
N SER A 852 22.05 -32.77 7.89
CA SER A 852 21.81 -31.87 6.76
C SER A 852 20.40 -31.28 6.82
N ILE A 853 20.23 -30.02 6.43
CA ILE A 853 18.90 -29.40 6.28
C ILE A 853 18.73 -28.76 4.91
N SER A 854 17.49 -28.70 4.39
CA SER A 854 17.19 -27.84 3.24
C SER A 854 17.37 -26.36 3.61
N PRO A 855 17.77 -25.51 2.65
CA PRO A 855 18.26 -24.17 2.99
C PRO A 855 17.15 -23.10 3.01
N TRP A 856 15.94 -23.47 2.58
CA TRP A 856 14.76 -22.60 2.52
C TRP A 856 13.73 -23.06 3.56
N ILE A 857 13.40 -22.18 4.51
CA ILE A 857 12.36 -22.41 5.50
C ILE A 857 11.01 -22.06 4.88
N VAL A 858 10.14 -23.06 4.72
CA VAL A 858 8.74 -22.84 4.34
C VAL A 858 7.97 -22.44 5.59
N THR A 859 7.45 -21.21 5.60
CA THR A 859 6.79 -20.63 6.78
C THR A 859 5.52 -21.37 7.14
N ILE A 860 5.15 -21.36 8.43
CA ILE A 860 3.88 -21.92 8.88
C ILE A 860 2.67 -21.26 8.18
N ASP A 861 2.74 -19.96 7.87
CA ASP A 861 1.72 -19.23 7.09
C ASP A 861 1.46 -19.84 5.71
N ALA A 862 2.51 -20.25 5.02
CA ALA A 862 2.39 -20.90 3.71
C ALA A 862 1.71 -22.27 3.84
N LEU A 863 1.96 -22.98 4.94
CA LEU A 863 1.46 -24.34 5.16
C LEU A 863 0.02 -24.40 5.66
N MET A 864 -0.55 -23.30 6.16
CA MET A 864 -1.92 -23.27 6.70
C MET A 864 -3.02 -23.83 5.78
N PRO A 865 -2.99 -23.62 4.44
CA PRO A 865 -3.97 -24.25 3.54
C PRO A 865 -3.90 -25.79 3.50
N PHE A 866 -2.80 -26.38 3.98
CA PHE A 866 -2.53 -27.82 3.93
C PHE A 866 -2.63 -28.48 5.31
N THR A 867 -3.26 -27.81 6.29
CA THR A 867 -3.56 -28.44 7.57
C THR A 867 -4.45 -29.66 7.38
N CYS A 868 -4.13 -30.75 8.07
CA CYS A 868 -4.92 -31.97 8.02
C CYS A 868 -4.94 -32.68 9.38
N LYS A 869 -5.78 -33.72 9.45
CA LYS A 869 -5.83 -34.60 10.61
C LYS A 869 -4.56 -35.47 10.68
N PRO A 870 -4.01 -35.72 11.88
CA PRO A 870 -3.00 -36.76 12.05
C PRO A 870 -3.51 -38.10 11.55
N TRP A 871 -2.62 -38.92 10.97
CA TRP A 871 -2.96 -40.24 10.47
C TRP A 871 -3.40 -41.18 11.61
N HIS A 872 -2.63 -41.16 12.71
CA HIS A 872 -2.87 -42.02 13.86
C HIS A 872 -3.95 -41.47 14.79
N ASP A 873 -4.83 -42.36 15.24
CA ASP A 873 -5.73 -42.10 16.36
C ASP A 873 -5.15 -42.64 17.67
N HIS A 874 -4.54 -41.77 18.47
CA HIS A 874 -3.96 -42.08 19.78
C HIS A 874 -4.68 -41.39 20.95
N THR A 875 -5.96 -41.05 20.76
CA THR A 875 -6.80 -40.40 21.78
C THR A 875 -6.89 -41.18 23.10
N SER A 876 -6.68 -42.50 23.05
CA SER A 876 -6.71 -43.37 24.21
C SER A 876 -5.49 -43.28 25.12
N THR A 877 -4.36 -42.76 24.62
CA THR A 877 -3.09 -42.68 25.35
C THR A 877 -2.58 -41.25 25.54
N GLU A 878 -3.13 -40.26 24.83
CA GLU A 878 -2.77 -38.85 24.98
C GLU A 878 -3.36 -38.22 26.26
N PHE A 879 -2.52 -37.45 26.96
CA PHE A 879 -2.92 -36.65 28.11
C PHE A 879 -3.58 -35.33 27.70
N GLU A 880 -4.38 -34.73 28.58
CA GLU A 880 -5.13 -33.49 28.32
C GLU A 880 -4.28 -32.36 27.70
N HIS A 881 -3.07 -32.14 28.19
CA HIS A 881 -2.16 -31.09 27.68
C HIS A 881 -1.62 -31.36 26.27
N GLN A 882 -1.86 -32.54 25.70
CA GLN A 882 -1.42 -32.95 24.36
C GLN A 882 -2.59 -33.00 23.36
N ARG A 883 -3.82 -32.74 23.81
CA ARG A 883 -5.05 -32.89 23.02
C ARG A 883 -5.38 -31.62 22.24
N TYR A 884 -5.59 -31.76 20.95
CA TYR A 884 -6.08 -30.68 20.09
C TYR A 884 -7.54 -30.37 20.39
N SER A 885 -7.89 -29.09 20.42
CA SER A 885 -9.28 -28.63 20.33
C SER A 885 -9.94 -29.03 19.00
N ASP A 886 -9.20 -28.90 17.89
CA ASP A 886 -9.62 -29.27 16.53
C ASP A 886 -8.59 -30.22 15.88
N ARG A 887 -8.83 -31.52 16.02
CA ARG A 887 -7.94 -32.56 15.50
C ARG A 887 -7.87 -32.61 13.97
N SER A 888 -8.80 -31.95 13.27
CA SER A 888 -8.75 -31.83 11.79
C SER A 888 -7.60 -30.96 11.29
N LYS A 889 -6.98 -30.19 12.19
CA LYS A 889 -5.84 -29.30 11.93
C LYS A 889 -4.61 -29.66 12.75
N GLY A 890 -4.52 -30.91 13.22
CA GLY A 890 -3.47 -31.34 14.14
C GLY A 890 -2.07 -31.47 13.52
N THR A 891 -1.94 -31.46 12.19
CA THR A 891 -0.66 -31.49 11.47
C THR A 891 -0.85 -30.98 10.03
N PHE A 892 0.12 -31.22 9.14
CA PHE A 892 0.12 -30.82 7.73
C PHE A 892 0.23 -32.00 6.78
N ASP A 893 -0.43 -31.92 5.62
CA ASP A 893 -0.24 -32.84 4.49
C ASP A 893 1.02 -32.43 3.71
N ILE A 894 2.16 -33.00 4.09
CA ILE A 894 3.46 -32.75 3.44
C ILE A 894 3.97 -34.08 2.91
N LYS A 895 3.90 -34.24 1.59
CA LYS A 895 4.39 -35.43 0.89
C LYS A 895 5.91 -35.35 0.84
N LEU A 896 6.56 -36.43 1.24
CA LEU A 896 8.00 -36.55 1.37
C LEU A 896 8.53 -37.59 0.39
N ASP A 897 9.78 -37.44 0.00
CA ASP A 897 10.45 -38.44 -0.82
C ASP A 897 11.96 -38.49 -0.67
N VAL A 898 12.53 -39.64 -1.04
CA VAL A 898 13.96 -39.92 -0.96
C VAL A 898 14.46 -40.45 -2.29
N THR A 899 15.55 -39.85 -2.76
CA THR A 899 16.25 -40.25 -3.97
C THR A 899 17.73 -40.50 -3.67
N LEU A 900 18.26 -41.61 -4.19
CA LEU A 900 19.69 -41.93 -4.18
C LEU A 900 20.31 -41.59 -5.52
N VAL A 901 21.40 -40.84 -5.53
CA VAL A 901 22.27 -40.70 -6.68
C VAL A 901 23.54 -41.54 -6.45
N ARG A 902 23.73 -42.55 -7.30
CA ARG A 902 24.90 -43.44 -7.27
C ARG A 902 25.51 -43.52 -8.65
N ASN A 903 26.82 -43.28 -8.75
CA ASN A 903 27.55 -43.29 -10.03
C ASN A 903 26.95 -42.35 -11.12
N GLY A 904 26.24 -41.30 -10.70
CA GLY A 904 25.55 -40.36 -11.59
C GLY A 904 24.13 -40.80 -12.00
N GLU A 905 23.68 -41.98 -11.59
CA GLU A 905 22.31 -42.47 -11.83
C GLU A 905 21.40 -42.18 -10.63
N SER A 906 20.16 -41.78 -10.90
CA SER A 906 19.17 -41.39 -9.90
C SER A 906 18.14 -42.50 -9.66
N HIS A 907 17.94 -42.90 -8.41
CA HIS A 907 17.05 -43.98 -8.00
C HIS A 907 16.10 -43.51 -6.89
N LYS A 908 14.79 -43.56 -7.14
CA LYS A 908 13.78 -43.28 -6.11
C LYS A 908 13.80 -44.41 -5.07
N LEU A 909 14.04 -44.08 -3.80
CA LEU A 909 14.10 -45.06 -2.71
C LEU A 909 12.78 -45.19 -1.95
N ALA A 910 12.18 -44.05 -1.57
CA ALA A 910 10.98 -44.05 -0.75
C ALA A 910 10.13 -42.78 -0.95
N THR A 911 8.88 -42.84 -0.52
CA THR A 911 7.94 -41.71 -0.35
C THR A 911 7.35 -41.74 1.07
N SER A 912 6.93 -40.63 1.66
CA SER A 912 6.28 -40.67 2.98
C SER A 912 5.37 -39.45 3.13
N ASN A 913 4.83 -39.24 4.32
CA ASN A 913 4.07 -38.03 4.64
C ASN A 913 4.27 -37.61 6.09
N LEU A 914 4.40 -36.30 6.34
CA LEU A 914 4.52 -35.77 7.70
C LEU A 914 3.32 -36.18 8.58
N ASN A 915 2.13 -36.31 8.02
CA ASN A 915 0.95 -36.70 8.78
C ASN A 915 0.97 -38.14 9.32
N TYR A 916 1.94 -38.97 8.90
CA TYR A 916 2.16 -40.33 9.43
C TYR A 916 2.85 -40.34 10.80
N LEU A 917 3.39 -39.21 11.26
CA LEU A 917 3.91 -39.12 12.63
C LEU A 917 2.82 -39.45 13.65
N TYR A 918 3.15 -40.30 14.62
CA TYR A 918 2.28 -40.64 15.73
C TYR A 918 2.14 -39.44 16.68
N TRP A 919 3.26 -38.78 16.98
CA TRP A 919 3.28 -37.49 17.69
C TRP A 919 3.59 -36.37 16.72
N THR A 920 2.68 -35.41 16.60
CA THR A 920 2.79 -34.34 15.59
C THR A 920 3.84 -33.29 15.97
N PRO A 921 4.26 -32.43 15.03
CA PRO A 921 5.09 -31.27 15.33
C PRO A 921 4.57 -30.39 16.49
N TYR A 922 3.26 -30.18 16.60
CA TYR A 922 2.68 -29.38 17.69
C TYR A 922 2.84 -30.08 19.05
N GLN A 923 2.65 -31.39 19.09
CA GLN A 923 2.88 -32.18 20.31
C GLN A 923 4.37 -32.24 20.68
N GLN A 924 5.27 -32.28 19.70
CA GLN A 924 6.72 -32.24 19.93
C GLN A 924 7.16 -30.93 20.60
N VAL A 925 6.78 -29.78 20.05
CA VAL A 925 7.11 -28.46 20.63
C VAL A 925 6.50 -28.32 22.03
N THR A 926 5.23 -28.72 22.19
CA THR A 926 4.54 -28.66 23.49
C THR A 926 5.22 -29.53 24.54
N HIS A 927 5.53 -30.79 24.19
CA HIS A 927 6.17 -31.73 25.11
C HIS A 927 7.58 -31.28 25.50
N HIS A 928 8.33 -30.70 24.57
CA HIS A 928 9.67 -30.20 24.85
C HIS A 928 9.69 -29.24 26.05
N THR A 929 8.72 -28.32 26.11
CA THR A 929 8.61 -27.31 27.17
C THR A 929 7.98 -27.84 28.47
N LEU A 930 7.44 -29.07 28.48
CA LEU A 930 6.59 -29.57 29.56
C LEU A 930 7.26 -29.59 30.94
N ALA A 931 8.56 -29.90 30.97
CA ALA A 931 9.38 -29.92 32.18
C ALA A 931 10.02 -28.55 32.51
N GLY A 932 9.61 -27.47 31.82
CA GLY A 932 10.19 -26.15 31.94
C GLY A 932 11.47 -25.96 31.12
N CYS A 933 11.71 -26.78 30.10
CA CYS A 933 12.82 -26.56 29.17
C CYS A 933 12.51 -25.33 28.31
N GLY A 934 13.43 -24.37 28.29
CA GLY A 934 13.30 -23.20 27.45
C GLY A 934 13.51 -23.53 25.97
N LEU A 935 13.02 -22.65 25.10
CA LEU A 935 13.27 -22.66 23.66
C LEU A 935 13.72 -21.26 23.24
N GLU A 936 14.74 -21.19 22.39
CA GLU A 936 15.22 -19.92 21.84
C GLU A 936 14.81 -19.78 20.37
N THR A 937 14.67 -18.54 19.90
CA THR A 937 14.42 -18.28 18.47
C THR A 937 15.55 -18.87 17.63
N GLY A 938 15.19 -19.70 16.65
CA GLY A 938 16.14 -20.41 15.77
C GLY A 938 16.57 -21.78 16.27
N ASP A 939 16.11 -22.24 17.43
CA ASP A 939 16.25 -23.65 17.81
C ASP A 939 15.60 -24.56 16.76
N LEU A 940 16.22 -25.72 16.55
CA LEU A 940 15.78 -26.72 15.58
C LEU A 940 15.28 -27.97 16.31
N LEU A 941 14.09 -28.44 15.96
CA LEU A 941 13.53 -29.70 16.45
C LEU A 941 13.38 -30.66 15.26
N GLY A 942 14.12 -31.76 15.26
CA GLY A 942 13.97 -32.85 14.30
C GLY A 942 12.75 -33.70 14.64
N THR A 943 11.98 -34.11 13.64
CA THR A 943 10.76 -34.90 13.87
C THR A 943 11.03 -36.32 14.33
N GLY A 944 12.25 -36.81 14.15
CA GLY A 944 12.53 -38.24 14.04
C GLY A 944 12.12 -38.78 12.67
N THR A 945 12.71 -39.92 12.31
CA THR A 945 12.47 -40.60 11.03
C THR A 945 10.97 -40.78 10.75
N ILE A 946 10.52 -40.34 9.57
CA ILE A 946 9.12 -40.37 9.13
C ILE A 946 8.87 -41.56 8.21
N THR A 947 8.27 -42.61 8.75
CA THR A 947 7.95 -43.85 8.04
C THR A 947 6.44 -44.05 7.89
N GLY A 948 6.00 -44.48 6.71
CA GLY A 948 4.63 -44.92 6.42
C GLY A 948 4.40 -46.43 6.59
N GLU A 949 3.22 -46.91 6.23
CA GLU A 949 2.82 -48.31 6.49
C GLU A 949 3.36 -49.30 5.44
N THR A 950 3.69 -48.84 4.23
CA THR A 950 4.11 -49.69 3.13
C THR A 950 5.63 -49.80 3.00
N LYS A 951 6.11 -50.82 2.27
CA LYS A 951 7.55 -51.04 2.04
C LYS A 951 8.21 -49.92 1.23
N GLN A 952 7.42 -49.18 0.46
CA GLN A 952 7.86 -48.04 -0.34
C GLN A 952 7.94 -46.76 0.50
N GLU A 953 7.52 -46.80 1.78
CA GLU A 953 7.44 -45.65 2.66
C GLU A 953 8.40 -45.67 3.85
N LEU A 954 9.48 -46.42 3.71
CA LEU A 954 10.47 -46.64 4.75
C LEU A 954 11.47 -45.47 4.81
N GLY A 955 11.59 -44.84 5.98
CA GLY A 955 12.33 -43.61 6.21
C GLY A 955 13.84 -43.77 6.43
N SER A 956 14.37 -45.00 6.43
CA SER A 956 15.80 -45.29 6.50
C SER A 956 16.19 -46.63 5.87
N LEU A 957 17.47 -46.83 5.54
CA LEU A 957 17.95 -48.11 5.00
C LEU A 957 17.95 -49.22 6.06
N PHE A 958 18.11 -48.89 7.33
CA PHE A 958 18.09 -49.88 8.39
C PHE A 958 16.78 -50.67 8.43
N GLU A 959 15.63 -50.01 8.32
CA GLU A 959 14.34 -50.69 8.18
C GLU A 959 14.11 -51.21 6.75
N ALA A 960 14.47 -50.45 5.71
CA ALA A 960 14.20 -50.83 4.32
C ALA A 960 14.96 -52.08 3.88
N THR A 961 16.16 -52.29 4.43
CA THR A 961 17.01 -53.42 4.10
C THR A 961 17.07 -54.50 5.17
N TYR A 962 16.24 -54.38 6.21
CA TYR A 962 16.25 -55.31 7.34
C TYR A 962 17.66 -55.45 7.94
N ASN A 963 18.23 -54.32 8.37
CA ASN A 963 19.60 -54.17 8.88
C ASN A 963 20.68 -54.68 7.90
N GLY A 964 20.48 -54.43 6.59
CA GLY A 964 21.37 -54.83 5.51
C GLY A 964 21.24 -56.29 5.05
N THR A 965 20.38 -57.10 5.67
CA THR A 965 20.22 -58.53 5.31
C THR A 965 19.36 -58.76 4.07
N LYS A 966 18.56 -57.77 3.68
CA LYS A 966 17.70 -57.77 2.49
C LYS A 966 17.96 -56.50 1.68
N PRO A 967 19.04 -56.43 0.89
CA PRO A 967 19.37 -55.23 0.14
C PRO A 967 18.28 -54.87 -0.88
N ILE A 968 18.09 -53.56 -1.12
CA ILE A 968 17.23 -53.05 -2.20
C ILE A 968 17.93 -53.28 -3.54
N GLU A 969 17.22 -53.82 -4.51
CA GLU A 969 17.69 -53.96 -5.90
C GLU A 969 17.32 -52.68 -6.67
N LEU A 970 18.34 -51.95 -7.12
CA LEU A 970 18.18 -50.73 -7.91
C LEU A 970 17.84 -51.09 -9.36
N ALA A 971 17.27 -50.14 -10.10
CA ALA A 971 16.80 -50.38 -11.48
C ALA A 971 17.90 -50.86 -12.46
N ASN A 972 19.17 -50.58 -12.16
CA ASN A 972 20.33 -51.00 -12.92
C ASN A 972 20.92 -52.37 -12.46
N GLY A 973 20.29 -53.02 -11.47
CA GLY A 973 20.72 -54.30 -10.89
C GLY A 973 21.66 -54.19 -9.68
N ASP A 974 22.10 -52.98 -9.31
CA ASP A 974 22.94 -52.77 -8.13
C ASP A 974 22.18 -53.08 -6.82
N LYS A 975 22.91 -53.59 -5.82
CA LYS A 975 22.34 -53.89 -4.50
C LYS A 975 22.72 -52.83 -3.48
N LEU A 976 21.71 -52.23 -2.85
CA LEU A 976 21.85 -51.23 -1.79
C LEU A 976 21.53 -51.85 -0.43
N GLY A 977 22.56 -52.01 0.42
CA GLY A 977 22.40 -52.37 1.84
C GLY A 977 22.45 -51.14 2.75
N PHE A 978 23.62 -50.50 2.81
CA PHE A 978 23.85 -49.21 3.46
C PHE A 978 24.57 -48.27 2.48
N LEU A 979 24.65 -46.98 2.81
CA LEU A 979 25.28 -45.98 1.96
C LEU A 979 26.79 -46.21 1.83
N GLN A 980 27.27 -46.12 0.60
CA GLN A 980 28.67 -46.24 0.22
C GLN A 980 29.30 -44.87 -0.01
N ASP A 981 30.63 -44.83 -0.10
CA ASP A 981 31.32 -43.59 -0.42
C ASP A 981 31.00 -43.16 -1.86
N GLY A 982 30.66 -41.89 -2.04
CA GLY A 982 30.24 -41.33 -3.32
C GLY A 982 28.73 -41.32 -3.54
N ASP A 983 27.94 -42.04 -2.73
CA ASP A 983 26.47 -41.95 -2.75
C ASP A 983 26.02 -40.56 -2.31
N GLU A 984 24.96 -40.04 -2.93
CA GLU A 984 24.28 -38.82 -2.53
C GLU A 984 22.81 -39.13 -2.25
N ILE A 985 22.31 -38.70 -1.09
CA ILE A 985 20.89 -38.76 -0.77
C ILE A 985 20.29 -37.38 -0.97
N ILE A 986 19.13 -37.34 -1.62
CA ILE A 986 18.32 -36.15 -1.85
C ILE A 986 16.95 -36.41 -1.22
N LEU A 987 16.60 -35.59 -0.23
CA LEU A 987 15.24 -35.53 0.30
C LEU A 987 14.45 -34.44 -0.43
N GLY A 988 13.19 -34.72 -0.70
CA GLY A 988 12.22 -33.81 -1.31
C GLY A 988 10.94 -33.71 -0.48
N ALA A 989 10.26 -32.55 -0.55
CA ALA A 989 8.94 -32.36 0.04
C ALA A 989 8.06 -31.43 -0.78
N SER A 990 6.75 -31.70 -0.80
CA SER A 990 5.75 -30.86 -1.45
C SER A 990 4.37 -30.94 -0.81
N CYS A 991 3.55 -29.90 -1.04
CA CYS A 991 2.15 -29.83 -0.66
C CYS A 991 1.29 -29.47 -1.89
N GLY A 992 0.05 -29.99 -1.93
CA GLY A 992 -0.94 -29.68 -2.98
C GLY A 992 -0.59 -30.24 -4.37
N GLY A 993 -0.97 -29.51 -5.42
CA GLY A 993 -0.63 -29.80 -6.81
C GLY A 993 -1.76 -30.33 -7.71
N GLY A 994 -3.03 -30.23 -7.31
CA GLY A 994 -4.17 -30.37 -8.22
C GLY A 994 -4.31 -29.18 -9.18
N GLU A 995 -5.01 -29.34 -10.31
CA GLU A 995 -5.30 -28.21 -11.21
C GLU A 995 -6.06 -27.11 -10.45
N GLY A 996 -5.46 -25.92 -10.35
CA GLY A 996 -6.02 -24.77 -9.65
C GLY A 996 -5.80 -24.74 -8.13
N GLU A 997 -5.06 -25.70 -7.56
CA GLU A 997 -4.72 -25.72 -6.14
C GLU A 997 -3.35 -25.10 -5.87
N PRO A 998 -3.15 -24.45 -4.70
CA PRO A 998 -1.84 -23.97 -4.28
C PRO A 998 -0.82 -25.12 -4.25
N ARG A 999 0.41 -24.86 -4.73
CA ARG A 999 1.52 -25.83 -4.72
C ARG A 999 2.71 -25.25 -3.98
N LEU A 1000 3.27 -26.02 -3.05
CA LEU A 1000 4.48 -25.65 -2.31
C LEU A 1000 5.53 -26.74 -2.44
N GLY A 1001 6.80 -26.34 -2.44
CA GLY A 1001 7.92 -27.25 -2.29
C GLY A 1001 8.99 -26.70 -1.35
N PHE A 1002 9.80 -27.59 -0.79
CA PHE A 1002 10.82 -27.26 0.22
C PHE A 1002 12.23 -27.10 -0.36
N GLY A 1003 12.34 -27.16 -1.69
CA GLY A 1003 13.61 -27.40 -2.36
C GLY A 1003 14.12 -28.82 -2.05
N GLU A 1004 15.44 -28.97 -1.96
CA GLU A 1004 16.09 -30.25 -1.71
C GLU A 1004 17.00 -30.18 -0.49
N CYS A 1005 16.98 -31.24 0.33
CA CYS A 1005 18.06 -31.52 1.28
C CYS A 1005 18.93 -32.62 0.69
N ARG A 1006 20.07 -32.25 0.10
CA ARG A 1006 21.02 -33.20 -0.51
C ARG A 1006 22.35 -33.23 0.22
N GLY A 1007 22.97 -34.40 0.27
CA GLY A 1007 24.32 -34.55 0.81
C GLY A 1007 25.01 -35.79 0.28
N LYS A 1008 26.25 -35.60 -0.16
CA LYS A 1008 27.13 -36.67 -0.67
C LYS A 1008 28.00 -37.24 0.43
N ILE A 1009 28.09 -38.56 0.51
CA ILE A 1009 28.96 -39.26 1.45
C ILE A 1009 30.40 -39.24 0.95
N LEU A 1010 31.29 -38.61 1.70
CA LEU A 1010 32.73 -38.64 1.46
C LEU A 1010 33.39 -39.79 2.21
N PRO A 1011 34.48 -40.35 1.66
CA PRO A 1011 35.30 -41.32 2.38
C PRO A 1011 35.75 -40.81 3.74
N ALA A 1012 35.86 -41.75 4.69
CA ALA A 1012 36.42 -41.48 6.00
C ALA A 1012 37.87 -40.95 5.88
N LYS A 1013 38.24 -40.02 6.76
CA LYS A 1013 39.58 -39.40 6.79
C LYS A 1013 40.53 -40.14 7.70
#